data_AF-A0A3E4N8G5-F1
#
_entry.id   AF-A0A3E4N8G5-F1
#
_cell.length_a   1.000
_cell.length_b   1.000
_cell.length_c   1.000
_cell.angle_alpha   90.00
_cell.angle_beta   90.00
_cell.angle_gamma   90.00
#
_symmetry.space_group_name_H-M   'P 1'
#
loop_
_entity.id
_entity.type
_entity.pdbx_description
1 polymer ?
#
loop_
_entity_poly.entity_id
_entity_poly.type
_entity_poly.pdbx_seq_one_letter_code
_entity_poly.pdbx_strand_id
1 'polypeptide(L)'
;MKITLIRQDNGSGKETLSVCEAGTLFDKMKTETKAGHITALRGIIPLLEGTYARYEHIDKLPYIYSAVEYTRTKEGERKMKRYNGLVQLEVSRLASGSEVEFVKRQAALLPQTFATFGGSSGRSVKIWVRFALPDDGGLPTKEAEAELFHVHAYWLAVKCYQPMLPFDIDLKEPVLAQRCRMTLDESPYYNPDAVPFCLEQPLMMPGEETFRQRKLGEKNPLLRLQPGYESAQTFTKIYEAALNRALQEMEDWKRGDDLQPLLVRLAEHCFKAGLPEEEAIRQTMIHYYREEEEQVIRSILHNLYQECKGFGKKSSINKEQETAFLLEEFMKRRYEFRYNTVQDDLEYRQRDSVHFCFKPVDKRVRNSIAINALKEGISAWDRDVDRFLNSECVPLYNPVEEYLYETGRWDGKDRIRALAGLVPCDNPHWQELFYRWFLSMVAHWRGVDRQHGNNTSPLLVGSQGYRKSTFCRIILPPELRFGYTDSIDFKSKQEAERYLGRFFLINIDEFDQINVSQQGFLKHLLQKPVANLRKPYGNTIREMRRYASFIGTSNQKDLLTDPSGSRRFICIEVTAPIQTNVTINYKQLYAQAMEAIYKGERYWLNDEDENILKQTNREFEQVSPLEQLFHCYLNPVEEEMEGEWLTAMQILNYLQTKTRDKLAINKVGQFGRALQKLNIPCRKSRKGTLYHLMKVE
;
A
#
# COMPACT_ATOMS: atom_id res chain seq x y z
N MET A 1 -4.02 -9.06 34.93
CA MET A 1 -4.06 -9.01 33.44
C MET A 1 -2.82 -8.25 32.99
N LYS A 2 -2.10 -8.78 32.00
CA LYS A 2 -0.80 -8.24 31.58
C LYS A 2 -0.94 -7.35 30.34
N ILE A 3 -0.40 -6.15 30.43
CA ILE A 3 -0.42 -5.12 29.37
C ILE A 3 0.99 -4.94 28.83
N THR A 4 1.12 -4.87 27.51
CA THR A 4 2.42 -4.69 26.85
C THR A 4 2.78 -3.22 26.75
N LEU A 5 4.01 -2.88 27.12
CA LEU A 5 4.63 -1.56 26.95
C LEU A 5 5.81 -1.68 25.99
N ILE A 6 5.78 -0.93 24.88
CA ILE A 6 6.85 -0.91 23.90
C ILE A 6 7.42 0.49 23.78
N ARG A 7 8.73 0.62 23.93
CA ARG A 7 9.45 1.87 23.69
C ARG A 7 10.41 1.71 22.52
N GLN A 8 10.39 2.67 21.61
CA GLN A 8 11.27 2.75 20.44
C GLN A 8 12.31 3.84 20.69
N ASP A 9 13.59 3.49 20.57
CA ASP A 9 14.68 4.46 20.63
C ASP A 9 14.99 4.98 19.22
N ASN A 10 14.72 6.26 18.95
CA ASN A 10 14.91 6.86 17.64
C ASN A 10 16.38 6.88 17.19
N GLY A 11 17.34 6.87 18.13
CA GLY A 11 18.77 6.90 17.82
C GLY A 11 19.34 5.55 17.37
N SER A 12 18.84 4.46 17.95
CA SER A 12 19.37 3.10 17.73
C SER A 12 18.42 2.17 16.98
N GLY A 13 17.15 2.55 16.79
CA GLY A 13 16.10 1.71 16.21
C GLY A 13 15.73 0.50 17.08
N LYS A 14 16.33 0.35 18.27
CA LYS A 14 16.08 -0.78 19.17
C LYS A 14 14.75 -0.58 19.89
N GLU A 15 13.90 -1.59 19.78
CA GLU A 15 12.68 -1.65 20.58
C GLU A 15 12.99 -2.29 21.94
N THR A 16 12.36 -1.79 22.99
CA THR A 16 12.33 -2.44 24.30
C THR A 16 10.89 -2.84 24.60
N LEU A 17 10.68 -4.13 24.83
CA LEU A 17 9.38 -4.70 25.17
C LEU A 17 9.38 -5.03 26.66
N SER A 18 8.39 -4.52 27.38
CA SER A 18 8.14 -4.85 28.77
C SER A 18 6.67 -5.18 28.98
N VAL A 19 6.37 -5.96 30.00
CA VAL A 19 5.00 -6.36 30.34
C VAL A 19 4.73 -5.93 31.78
N CYS A 20 3.57 -5.32 32.01
CA CYS A 20 3.17 -4.79 33.31
C CYS A 20 1.78 -5.33 33.67
N GLU A 21 1.51 -5.61 34.95
CA GLU A 21 0.13 -5.84 35.39
C GLU A 21 -0.68 -4.55 35.25
N ALA A 22 -1.95 -4.68 34.86
CA ALA A 22 -2.84 -3.55 34.58
C ALA A 22 -2.96 -2.58 35.77
N GLY A 23 -3.15 -3.08 37.00
CA GLY A 23 -3.21 -2.22 38.19
C GLY A 23 -1.94 -1.39 38.39
N THR A 24 -0.77 -2.02 38.28
CA THR A 24 0.53 -1.34 38.35
C THR A 24 0.71 -0.31 37.23
N LEU A 25 0.14 -0.54 36.04
CA LEU A 25 0.16 0.44 34.95
C LEU A 25 -0.64 1.69 35.33
N PHE A 26 -1.85 1.53 35.86
CA PHE A 26 -2.69 2.66 36.27
C PHE A 26 -2.13 3.42 37.47
N ASP A 27 -1.48 2.74 38.41
CA ASP A 27 -0.76 3.42 39.49
C ASP A 27 0.41 4.25 38.97
N LYS A 28 1.12 3.76 37.94
CA LYS A 28 2.17 4.54 37.25
C LYS A 28 1.62 5.74 36.47
N MET A 29 0.34 5.74 36.07
CA MET A 29 -0.27 6.87 35.38
C MET A 29 -0.61 8.03 36.33
N LYS A 30 -0.79 7.76 37.64
CA LYS A 30 -1.15 8.78 38.65
C LYS A 30 -0.04 9.78 38.93
N THR A 31 1.21 9.36 38.77
CA THR A 31 2.38 10.17 39.12
C THR A 31 3.39 10.18 38.00
N GLU A 32 3.92 11.34 37.67
CA GLU A 32 4.94 11.46 36.65
C GLU A 32 6.34 11.12 37.17
N THR A 33 7.18 10.59 36.29
CA THR A 33 8.62 10.44 36.58
C THR A 33 9.29 11.81 36.71
N LYS A 34 10.39 11.91 37.49
CA LYS A 34 11.18 13.14 37.70
C LYS A 34 11.57 13.90 36.41
N ALA A 35 11.61 13.22 35.26
CA ALA A 35 11.94 13.82 33.97
C ALA A 35 10.82 14.71 33.37
N GLY A 36 9.58 14.64 33.87
CA GLY A 36 8.52 15.59 33.52
C GLY A 36 8.09 15.62 32.04
N HIS A 37 8.32 14.54 31.28
CA HIS A 37 8.16 14.55 29.82
C HIS A 37 6.74 14.79 29.30
N ILE A 38 5.71 14.33 30.02
CA ILE A 38 4.29 14.48 29.70
C ILE A 38 3.82 15.89 30.05
N THR A 39 4.22 16.40 31.22
CA THR A 39 3.92 17.79 31.61
C THR A 39 4.56 18.77 30.63
N ALA A 40 5.83 18.55 30.25
CA ALA A 40 6.50 19.34 29.23
C ALA A 40 5.82 19.23 27.86
N LEU A 41 5.40 18.02 27.44
CA LEU A 41 4.63 17.83 26.21
C LEU A 41 3.34 18.66 26.23
N ARG A 42 2.57 18.63 27.32
CA ARG A 42 1.31 19.39 27.46
C ARG A 42 1.53 20.89 27.41
N GLY A 43 2.61 21.40 28.01
CA GLY A 43 2.96 22.83 27.96
C GLY A 43 3.36 23.31 26.57
N ILE A 44 3.97 22.44 25.76
CA ILE A 44 4.47 22.79 24.41
C ILE A 44 3.38 22.60 23.33
N ILE A 45 2.36 21.76 23.54
CA ILE A 45 1.30 21.51 22.54
C ILE A 45 0.68 22.81 21.98
N PRO A 46 0.28 23.82 22.79
CA PRO A 46 -0.26 25.08 22.26
C PRO A 46 0.73 25.85 21.37
N LEU A 47 2.03 25.69 21.60
CA LEU A 47 3.10 26.35 20.84
C LEU A 47 3.43 25.61 19.53
N LEU A 48 3.05 24.34 19.42
CA LEU A 48 3.29 23.51 18.23
C LEU A 48 2.13 23.59 17.22
N GLU A 49 0.95 24.04 17.63
CA GLU A 49 -0.21 24.17 16.74
C GLU A 49 0.11 25.09 15.55
N GLY A 50 0.04 24.55 14.33
CA GLY A 50 0.37 25.28 13.10
C GLY A 50 1.86 25.24 12.68
N THR A 51 2.70 24.49 13.39
CA THR A 51 4.14 24.35 13.07
C THR A 51 4.52 22.91 12.70
N TYR A 52 5.65 22.72 12.01
CA TYR A 52 6.21 21.38 11.71
C TYR A 52 7.13 20.83 12.82
N ALA A 53 7.26 21.55 13.94
CA ALA A 53 8.14 21.17 15.03
C ALA A 53 7.59 19.94 15.79
N ARG A 54 8.48 19.07 16.26
CA ARG A 54 8.16 17.88 17.05
C ARG A 54 8.77 18.00 18.42
N TYR A 55 8.07 17.52 19.45
CA TYR A 55 8.63 17.41 20.78
C TYR A 55 9.77 16.39 20.81
N GLU A 56 10.98 16.85 21.13
CA GLU A 56 12.23 16.07 21.02
C GLU A 56 12.23 14.79 21.87
N HIS A 57 11.52 14.79 23.00
CA HIS A 57 11.50 13.67 23.95
C HIS A 57 10.27 12.77 23.83
N ILE A 58 9.53 12.85 22.72
CA ILE A 58 8.29 12.08 22.52
C ILE A 58 8.53 10.56 22.50
N ASP A 59 9.73 10.13 22.11
CA ASP A 59 10.23 8.76 22.07
C ASP A 59 10.62 8.20 23.45
N LYS A 60 10.75 9.07 24.45
CA LYS A 60 10.96 8.64 25.84
C LYS A 60 9.70 8.03 26.47
N LEU A 61 8.52 8.31 25.92
CA LEU A 61 7.24 7.79 26.39
C LEU A 61 6.91 6.43 25.74
N PRO A 62 6.71 5.36 26.53
CA PRO A 62 6.35 4.07 25.96
C PRO A 62 4.93 4.07 25.36
N TYR A 63 4.70 3.23 24.35
CA TYR A 63 3.38 2.90 23.85
C TYR A 63 2.77 1.76 24.64
N ILE A 64 1.50 1.88 24.99
CA ILE A 64 0.67 0.91 25.69
C ILE A 64 -0.16 0.16 24.67
N TYR A 65 -0.11 -1.16 24.71
CA TYR A 65 -0.93 -2.06 23.90
C TYR A 65 -1.85 -2.85 24.84
N SER A 66 -3.13 -2.50 24.84
CA SER A 66 -4.12 -3.06 25.76
C SER A 66 -4.69 -4.40 25.29
N ALA A 67 -4.92 -4.53 23.98
CA ALA A 67 -5.58 -5.69 23.38
C ALA A 67 -4.74 -6.97 23.45
N VAL A 68 -3.41 -6.87 23.45
CA VAL A 68 -2.51 -8.03 23.32
C VAL A 68 -1.32 -8.00 24.29
N GLU A 69 -1.06 -9.14 24.93
CA GLU A 69 0.22 -9.48 25.55
C GLU A 69 1.18 -9.98 24.46
N TYR A 70 2.19 -9.19 24.11
CA TYR A 70 3.20 -9.59 23.14
C TYR A 70 4.40 -10.28 23.80
N THR A 71 5.01 -11.20 23.06
CA THR A 71 6.31 -11.81 23.38
C THR A 71 7.26 -11.67 22.20
N ARG A 72 8.56 -11.92 22.43
CA ARG A 72 9.55 -11.95 21.35
C ARG A 72 9.81 -13.38 20.91
N THR A 73 9.89 -13.58 19.59
CA THR A 73 10.44 -14.82 19.02
C THR A 73 11.96 -14.86 19.20
N LYS A 74 12.58 -16.03 18.95
CA LYS A 74 14.05 -16.19 18.97
C LYS A 74 14.75 -15.24 18.00
N GLU A 75 14.06 -14.79 16.96
CA GLU A 75 14.55 -13.89 15.91
C GLU A 75 14.31 -12.40 16.23
N GLY A 76 13.63 -12.11 17.35
CA GLY A 76 13.37 -10.75 17.85
C GLY A 76 12.06 -10.13 17.37
N GLU A 77 11.22 -10.86 16.63
CA GLU A 77 9.93 -10.38 16.14
C GLU A 77 8.84 -10.45 17.22
N ARG A 78 7.82 -9.59 17.11
CA ARG A 78 6.68 -9.55 18.03
C ARG A 78 5.72 -10.67 17.68
N LYS A 79 5.32 -11.47 18.67
CA LYS A 79 4.31 -12.52 18.53
C LYS A 79 3.24 -12.36 19.60
N MET A 80 1.97 -12.46 19.20
CA MET A 80 0.86 -12.52 20.14
C MET A 80 1.04 -13.74 21.06
N LYS A 81 1.18 -13.47 22.36
CA LYS A 81 1.16 -14.52 23.39
C LYS A 81 -0.25 -14.78 23.86
N ARG A 82 -1.00 -13.71 24.10
CA ARG A 82 -2.38 -13.77 24.58
C ARG A 82 -3.17 -12.54 24.13
N TYR A 83 -4.40 -12.76 23.72
CA TYR A 83 -5.39 -11.70 23.55
C TYR A 83 -6.06 -11.38 24.90
N ASN A 84 -6.18 -10.10 25.24
CA ASN A 84 -6.69 -9.61 26.53
C ASN A 84 -8.20 -9.32 26.52
N GLY A 85 -8.85 -9.31 25.35
CA GLY A 85 -10.27 -8.95 25.25
C GLY A 85 -10.56 -7.47 25.54
N LEU A 86 -9.53 -6.62 25.52
CA LEU A 86 -9.68 -5.18 25.71
C LEU A 86 -9.75 -4.46 24.36
N VAL A 87 -10.83 -3.71 24.16
CA VAL A 87 -11.03 -2.80 23.03
C VAL A 87 -10.78 -1.37 23.49
N GLN A 88 -10.02 -0.60 22.72
CA GLN A 88 -9.77 0.81 23.04
C GLN A 88 -10.61 1.73 22.13
N LEU A 89 -11.49 2.50 22.75
CA LEU A 89 -12.14 3.65 22.13
C LEU A 89 -11.39 4.94 22.49
N GLU A 90 -11.56 5.97 21.66
CA GLU A 90 -10.94 7.27 21.87
C GLU A 90 -11.92 8.39 21.59
N VAL A 91 -11.94 9.40 22.45
CA VAL A 91 -12.59 10.68 22.21
C VAL A 91 -11.48 11.73 22.23
N SER A 92 -11.30 12.50 21.16
CA SER A 92 -10.28 13.55 21.08
C SER A 92 -10.87 14.94 20.91
N ARG A 93 -9.99 15.95 20.77
CA ARG A 93 -10.34 17.37 20.57
C ARG A 93 -11.16 17.98 21.70
N LEU A 94 -10.95 17.48 22.92
CA LEU A 94 -11.57 18.05 24.12
C LEU A 94 -10.88 19.38 24.46
N ALA A 95 -11.67 20.42 24.70
CA ALA A 95 -11.20 21.79 24.91
C ALA A 95 -10.60 22.00 26.30
N SER A 96 -11.03 21.25 27.31
CA SER A 96 -10.61 21.44 28.69
C SER A 96 -10.48 20.14 29.49
N GLY A 97 -9.75 20.20 30.61
CA GLY A 97 -9.68 19.09 31.57
C GLY A 97 -11.05 18.69 32.14
N SER A 98 -11.99 19.65 32.24
CA SER A 98 -13.36 19.37 32.69
C SER A 98 -14.11 18.46 31.71
N GLU A 99 -13.92 18.63 30.40
CA GLU A 99 -14.51 17.76 29.38
C GLU A 99 -13.89 16.36 29.40
N VAL A 100 -12.56 16.28 29.62
CA VAL A 100 -11.85 15.01 29.81
C VAL A 100 -12.44 14.24 30.99
N GLU A 101 -12.61 14.89 32.14
CA GLU A 101 -13.22 14.27 33.32
C GLU A 101 -14.69 13.90 33.10
N PHE A 102 -15.45 14.74 32.38
CA PHE A 102 -16.84 14.45 32.04
C PHE A 102 -16.95 13.16 31.20
N VAL A 103 -16.17 13.04 30.11
CA VAL A 103 -16.17 11.86 29.24
C VAL A 103 -15.71 10.62 30.01
N LYS A 104 -14.67 10.73 30.85
CA LYS A 104 -14.21 9.65 31.73
C LYS A 104 -15.34 9.13 32.62
N ARG A 105 -16.09 10.04 33.27
CA ARG A 105 -17.21 9.71 34.16
C ARG A 105 -18.37 9.07 33.41
N GLN A 106 -18.77 9.62 32.26
CA GLN A 106 -19.87 9.06 31.46
C GLN A 106 -19.54 7.65 30.97
N ALA A 107 -18.34 7.44 30.43
CA ALA A 107 -17.91 6.12 30.00
C ALA A 107 -17.84 5.14 31.19
N ALA A 108 -17.37 5.58 32.37
CA ALA A 108 -17.30 4.73 33.57
C ALA A 108 -18.67 4.28 34.12
N LEU A 109 -19.80 4.84 33.67
CA LEU A 109 -21.14 4.38 34.06
C LEU A 109 -21.47 2.98 33.51
N LEU A 110 -20.86 2.58 32.41
CA LEU A 110 -21.06 1.24 31.86
C LEU A 110 -20.24 0.21 32.63
N PRO A 111 -20.85 -0.91 33.11
CA PRO A 111 -20.14 -1.93 33.87
C PRO A 111 -19.06 -2.67 33.05
N GLN A 112 -19.13 -2.56 31.72
CA GLN A 112 -18.13 -3.12 30.80
C GLN A 112 -16.87 -2.26 30.64
N THR A 113 -16.87 -1.07 31.24
CA THR A 113 -15.72 -0.17 31.24
C THR A 113 -14.65 -0.72 32.16
N PHE A 114 -13.56 -1.19 31.58
CA PHE A 114 -12.39 -1.67 32.32
C PHE A 114 -11.53 -0.52 32.82
N ALA A 115 -11.35 0.53 32.02
CA ALA A 115 -10.64 1.73 32.43
C ALA A 115 -11.00 2.96 31.59
N THR A 116 -10.92 4.15 32.19
CA THR A 116 -10.95 5.43 31.46
C THR A 116 -9.87 6.35 31.96
N PHE A 117 -9.14 6.98 31.04
CA PHE A 117 -8.03 7.86 31.40
C PHE A 117 -7.73 8.89 30.30
N GLY A 118 -7.17 10.03 30.69
CA GLY A 118 -6.74 11.09 29.81
C GLY A 118 -5.52 10.70 28.97
N GLY A 119 -5.53 11.04 27.68
CA GLY A 119 -4.39 10.82 26.79
C GLY A 119 -3.21 11.76 27.09
N SER A 120 -2.06 11.46 26.48
CA SER A 120 -0.82 12.21 26.73
C SER A 120 -0.93 13.69 26.38
N SER A 121 -1.81 14.06 25.44
CA SER A 121 -2.08 15.46 25.08
C SER A 121 -2.88 16.24 26.12
N GLY A 122 -3.56 15.57 27.06
CA GLY A 122 -4.53 16.21 27.96
C GLY A 122 -5.83 16.65 27.27
N ARG A 123 -6.01 16.36 25.98
CA ARG A 123 -7.19 16.74 25.17
C ARG A 123 -7.91 15.54 24.53
N SER A 124 -7.74 14.37 25.13
CA SER A 124 -8.40 13.14 24.69
C SER A 124 -8.64 12.20 25.86
N VAL A 125 -9.63 11.34 25.73
CA VAL A 125 -9.90 10.23 26.67
C VAL A 125 -9.72 8.91 25.94
N LYS A 126 -9.13 7.95 26.63
CA LYS A 126 -9.04 6.54 26.21
C LYS A 126 -10.00 5.75 27.07
N ILE A 127 -10.86 4.95 26.44
CA ILE A 127 -11.86 4.12 27.11
C ILE A 127 -11.53 2.68 26.76
N TRP A 128 -11.22 1.86 27.76
CA TRP A 128 -10.96 0.44 27.58
C TRP A 128 -12.19 -0.36 27.97
N VAL A 129 -12.69 -1.15 27.03
CA VAL A 129 -13.93 -1.92 27.16
C VAL A 129 -13.60 -3.40 27.12
N ARG A 130 -14.19 -4.17 28.04
CA ARG A 130 -13.92 -5.61 28.17
C ARG A 130 -14.91 -6.44 27.36
N PHE A 131 -14.41 -7.46 26.68
CA PHE A 131 -15.18 -8.43 25.90
C PHE A 131 -14.75 -9.86 26.25
N ALA A 132 -15.65 -10.82 26.05
CA ALA A 132 -15.42 -12.25 26.22
C ALA A 132 -16.34 -13.06 25.29
N LEU A 133 -16.00 -14.33 25.07
CA LEU A 133 -16.90 -15.31 24.45
C LEU A 133 -18.00 -15.71 25.46
N PRO A 134 -19.21 -16.12 25.01
CA PRO A 134 -20.27 -16.63 25.89
C PRO A 134 -19.87 -17.90 26.66
N ASP A 135 -20.65 -18.24 27.70
CA ASP A 135 -20.64 -19.52 28.42
C ASP A 135 -19.26 -20.01 28.91
N ASP A 136 -18.51 -19.15 29.61
CA ASP A 136 -17.13 -19.41 30.09
C ASP A 136 -16.11 -19.74 28.99
N GLY A 137 -16.44 -19.51 27.71
CA GLY A 137 -15.58 -19.75 26.55
C GLY A 137 -14.30 -18.92 26.51
N GLY A 138 -14.11 -17.99 27.44
CA GLY A 138 -12.89 -17.22 27.63
C GLY A 138 -12.66 -16.20 26.52
N LEU A 139 -11.50 -16.27 25.87
CA LEU A 139 -11.07 -15.36 24.81
C LEU A 139 -10.52 -16.15 23.62
N PRO A 140 -10.62 -15.62 22.38
CA PRO A 140 -9.99 -16.23 21.22
C PRO A 140 -8.49 -16.49 21.44
N THR A 141 -8.03 -17.67 21.02
CA THR A 141 -6.64 -18.11 21.26
C THR A 141 -5.75 -17.93 20.04
N LYS A 142 -6.31 -18.09 18.84
CA LYS A 142 -5.60 -17.86 17.57
C LYS A 142 -5.65 -16.40 17.17
N GLU A 143 -4.56 -15.90 16.62
CA GLU A 143 -4.42 -14.49 16.20
C GLU A 143 -5.49 -14.09 15.18
N ALA A 144 -5.72 -14.92 14.14
CA ALA A 144 -6.76 -14.66 13.14
C ALA A 144 -8.19 -14.61 13.72
N GLU A 145 -8.50 -15.48 14.70
CA GLU A 145 -9.80 -15.48 15.39
C GLU A 145 -9.96 -14.24 16.29
N ALA A 146 -8.86 -13.85 16.96
CA ALA A 146 -8.80 -12.66 17.79
C ALA A 146 -8.95 -11.37 16.97
N GLU A 147 -8.36 -11.28 15.78
CA GLU A 147 -8.53 -10.14 14.86
C GLU A 147 -10.00 -9.98 14.45
N LEU A 148 -10.65 -11.06 13.99
CA LEU A 148 -12.07 -11.04 13.63
C LEU A 148 -12.96 -10.64 14.81
N PHE A 149 -12.71 -11.24 15.97
CA PHE A 149 -13.44 -10.92 17.20
C PHE A 149 -13.25 -9.46 17.61
N HIS A 150 -12.01 -8.95 17.56
CA HIS A 150 -11.67 -7.59 17.98
C HIS A 150 -12.37 -6.52 17.14
N VAL A 151 -12.48 -6.74 15.82
CA VAL A 151 -13.21 -5.84 14.91
C VAL A 151 -14.69 -5.75 15.32
N HIS A 152 -15.35 -6.87 15.57
CA HIS A 152 -16.77 -6.89 15.96
C HIS A 152 -16.97 -6.29 17.36
N ALA A 153 -16.07 -6.62 18.29
CA ALA A 153 -16.06 -6.07 19.64
C ALA A 153 -15.89 -4.54 19.62
N TYR A 154 -15.00 -4.01 18.78
CA TYR A 154 -14.84 -2.57 18.57
C TYR A 154 -16.15 -1.90 18.16
N TRP A 155 -16.84 -2.46 17.17
CA TRP A 155 -18.11 -1.88 16.70
C TRP A 155 -19.23 -1.99 17.72
N LEU A 156 -19.30 -3.07 18.49
CA LEU A 156 -20.25 -3.16 19.59
C LEU A 156 -19.95 -2.11 20.66
N ALA A 157 -18.68 -1.90 20.99
CA ALA A 157 -18.25 -0.88 21.93
C ALA A 157 -18.64 0.53 21.43
N VAL A 158 -18.36 0.87 20.17
CA VAL A 158 -18.78 2.15 19.58
C VAL A 158 -20.30 2.32 19.69
N LYS A 159 -21.08 1.30 19.30
CA LYS A 159 -22.55 1.33 19.34
C LYS A 159 -23.10 1.55 20.77
N CYS A 160 -22.46 0.97 21.77
CA CYS A 160 -22.89 1.08 23.17
C CYS A 160 -22.45 2.40 23.83
N TYR A 161 -21.25 2.90 23.55
CA TYR A 161 -20.70 4.08 24.21
C TYR A 161 -21.07 5.39 23.52
N GLN A 162 -21.17 5.42 22.18
CA GLN A 162 -21.46 6.66 21.45
C GLN A 162 -22.73 7.37 21.93
N PRO A 163 -23.86 6.69 22.20
CA PRO A 163 -25.09 7.36 22.66
C PRO A 163 -24.98 8.02 24.04
N MET A 164 -24.00 7.61 24.85
CA MET A 164 -23.78 8.14 26.21
C MET A 164 -22.80 9.32 26.23
N LEU A 165 -22.14 9.58 25.11
CA LEU A 165 -21.11 10.61 24.99
C LEU A 165 -21.63 11.76 24.12
N PRO A 166 -21.55 13.01 24.60
CA PRO A 166 -21.90 14.18 23.79
C PRO A 166 -20.84 14.52 22.74
N PHE A 167 -19.68 13.84 22.79
CA PHE A 167 -18.59 13.96 21.84
C PHE A 167 -18.52 12.70 20.98
N ASP A 168 -18.15 12.87 19.70
CA ASP A 168 -17.96 11.75 18.79
C ASP A 168 -16.75 10.90 19.21
N ILE A 169 -16.92 9.57 19.16
CA ILE A 169 -15.82 8.62 19.30
C ILE A 169 -15.02 8.65 17.99
N ASP A 170 -13.71 8.81 18.09
CA ASP A 170 -12.80 8.75 16.95
C ASP A 170 -12.77 7.32 16.41
N LEU A 171 -13.32 7.14 15.20
CA LEU A 171 -13.34 5.85 14.55
C LEU A 171 -11.95 5.51 14.00
N LYS A 172 -11.25 4.60 14.68
CA LYS A 172 -9.94 4.09 14.30
C LYS A 172 -10.05 2.66 13.80
N GLU A 173 -9.13 2.28 12.92
CA GLU A 173 -9.03 0.91 12.44
C GLU A 173 -8.81 -0.06 13.62
N PRO A 174 -9.73 -1.02 13.86
CA PRO A 174 -9.69 -1.91 15.01
C PRO A 174 -8.70 -3.04 14.78
N VAL A 175 -7.42 -2.74 14.95
CA VAL A 175 -6.32 -3.71 14.90
C VAL A 175 -5.89 -4.10 16.30
N LEU A 176 -5.45 -5.36 16.48
CA LEU A 176 -4.89 -5.83 17.76
C LEU A 176 -3.68 -5.01 18.23
N ALA A 177 -2.95 -4.40 17.28
CA ALA A 177 -1.81 -3.54 17.54
C ALA A 177 -2.19 -2.09 17.89
N GLN A 178 -3.48 -1.79 18.10
CA GLN A 178 -3.94 -0.46 18.50
C GLN A 178 -3.25 -0.07 19.83
N ARG A 179 -2.72 1.15 19.84
CA ARG A 179 -1.85 1.63 20.92
C ARG A 179 -2.18 3.05 21.33
N CYS A 180 -1.92 3.39 22.58
CA CYS A 180 -1.87 4.77 23.05
C CYS A 180 -0.51 5.05 23.70
N ARG A 181 -0.11 6.31 23.85
CA ARG A 181 1.12 6.65 24.58
C ARG A 181 0.87 6.62 26.07
N MET A 182 1.92 6.30 26.83
CA MET A 182 1.94 6.50 28.28
C MET A 182 1.59 7.95 28.60
N THR A 183 0.83 8.11 29.67
CA THR A 183 0.16 9.36 30.01
C THR A 183 0.20 9.59 31.52
N LEU A 184 -0.16 10.82 31.90
CA LEU A 184 -0.30 11.29 33.26
C LEU A 184 -1.77 11.64 33.46
N ASP A 185 -2.43 10.92 34.36
CA ASP A 185 -3.81 11.18 34.76
C ASP A 185 -3.86 11.01 36.28
N GLU A 186 -4.24 12.05 37.00
CA GLU A 186 -4.28 12.03 38.47
C GLU A 186 -5.38 11.10 39.01
N SER A 187 -6.44 10.88 38.23
CA SER A 187 -7.64 10.14 38.64
C SER A 187 -8.14 9.18 37.56
N PRO A 188 -7.32 8.23 37.07
CA PRO A 188 -7.77 7.26 36.08
C PRO A 188 -8.82 6.35 36.73
N TYR A 189 -9.92 6.11 36.03
CA TYR A 189 -10.88 5.09 36.43
C TYR A 189 -10.32 3.72 36.03
N TYR A 190 -10.31 2.77 36.96
CA TYR A 190 -9.86 1.41 36.74
C TYR A 190 -10.75 0.43 37.51
N ASN A 191 -11.37 -0.50 36.78
CA ASN A 191 -12.24 -1.55 37.32
C ASN A 191 -11.72 -2.93 36.90
N PRO A 192 -10.94 -3.63 37.75
CA PRO A 192 -10.44 -4.98 37.44
C PRO A 192 -11.56 -6.02 37.26
N ASP A 193 -12.70 -5.79 37.92
CA ASP A 193 -13.87 -6.68 37.95
C ASP A 193 -14.94 -6.28 36.92
N ALA A 194 -14.59 -5.42 35.94
CA ALA A 194 -15.49 -5.02 34.87
C ALA A 194 -16.07 -6.25 34.15
N VAL A 195 -17.40 -6.25 33.99
CA VAL A 195 -18.15 -7.34 33.35
C VAL A 195 -17.89 -7.29 31.86
N PRO A 196 -17.47 -8.37 31.18
CA PRO A 196 -17.28 -8.32 29.73
C PRO A 196 -18.61 -8.21 28.98
N PHE A 197 -18.62 -7.54 27.82
CA PHE A 197 -19.62 -7.84 26.79
C PHE A 197 -19.40 -9.25 26.26
N CYS A 198 -20.46 -10.05 26.22
CA CYS A 198 -20.45 -11.35 25.57
C CYS A 198 -20.67 -11.17 24.06
N LEU A 199 -19.75 -11.71 23.26
CA LEU A 199 -19.81 -11.67 21.80
C LEU A 199 -19.49 -13.05 21.26
N GLU A 200 -20.38 -13.64 20.47
CA GLU A 200 -20.10 -14.92 19.79
C GLU A 200 -18.94 -14.77 18.80
N GLN A 201 -18.15 -15.84 18.62
CA GLN A 201 -17.00 -15.82 17.69
C GLN A 201 -17.47 -15.57 16.25
N PRO A 202 -17.10 -14.43 15.64
CA PRO A 202 -17.49 -14.15 14.26
C PRO A 202 -16.74 -15.06 13.28
N LEU A 203 -17.45 -15.52 12.24
CA LEU A 203 -16.89 -16.35 11.17
C LEU A 203 -16.33 -15.54 9.99
N MET A 204 -16.76 -14.27 9.86
CA MET A 204 -16.38 -13.36 8.78
C MET A 204 -16.35 -11.93 9.28
N MET A 205 -15.72 -11.01 8.53
CA MET A 205 -15.71 -9.58 8.83
C MET A 205 -17.13 -8.98 8.79
N PRO A 206 -17.43 -7.91 9.55
CA PRO A 206 -18.76 -7.29 9.54
C PRO A 206 -19.16 -6.82 8.13
N GLY A 207 -20.39 -7.12 7.72
CA GLY A 207 -20.96 -6.71 6.43
C GLY A 207 -21.46 -5.25 6.37
N GLU A 208 -22.01 -4.85 5.22
CA GLU A 208 -22.34 -3.46 4.86
C GLU A 208 -23.45 -2.77 5.66
N GLU A 209 -24.20 -3.48 6.50
CA GLU A 209 -25.40 -2.93 7.11
C GLU A 209 -25.31 -2.95 8.64
N THR A 210 -25.15 -1.77 9.26
CA THR A 210 -25.85 -1.37 10.50
C THR A 210 -25.28 -0.11 11.16
N PHE A 211 -24.05 0.32 10.86
CA PHE A 211 -23.54 1.56 11.44
C PHE A 211 -23.85 2.76 10.53
N ARG A 212 -25.01 3.39 10.74
CA ARG A 212 -25.26 4.77 10.30
C ARG A 212 -25.11 5.66 11.51
N GLN A 213 -23.97 6.35 11.65
CA GLN A 213 -23.87 7.45 12.60
C GLN A 213 -24.93 8.48 12.22
N ARG A 214 -25.96 8.61 13.06
CA ARG A 214 -27.01 9.61 12.88
C ARG A 214 -26.44 10.94 13.36
N LYS A 215 -25.63 11.60 12.52
CA LYS A 215 -25.20 12.99 12.78
C LYS A 215 -26.47 13.84 12.89
N LEU A 216 -26.63 14.54 14.01
CA LEU A 216 -27.74 15.47 14.24
C LEU A 216 -27.77 16.47 13.09
N GLY A 217 -28.92 16.56 12.41
CA GLY A 217 -29.08 17.40 11.24
C GLY A 217 -29.18 18.87 11.61
N GLU A 218 -28.05 19.56 11.71
CA GLU A 218 -28.00 21.03 11.67
C GLU A 218 -28.54 21.48 10.30
N LYS A 219 -29.61 22.27 10.19
CA LYS A 219 -30.21 22.55 8.86
C LYS A 219 -29.37 23.47 7.97
N ASN A 220 -28.39 24.18 8.52
CA ASN A 220 -27.58 25.16 7.81
C ASN A 220 -26.19 24.59 7.46
N PRO A 221 -25.85 24.42 6.17
CA PRO A 221 -24.56 23.83 5.75
C PRO A 221 -23.33 24.59 6.23
N LEU A 222 -23.42 25.92 6.37
CA LEU A 222 -22.31 26.77 6.83
C LEU A 222 -22.02 26.61 8.33
N LEU A 223 -23.04 26.27 9.13
CA LEU A 223 -22.90 26.01 10.57
C LEU A 223 -22.44 24.57 10.87
N ARG A 224 -22.46 23.68 9.87
CA ARG A 224 -21.90 22.31 9.98
C ARG A 224 -20.39 22.27 9.85
N LEU A 225 -19.76 23.36 9.43
CA LEU A 225 -18.31 23.46 9.31
C LEU A 225 -17.69 23.31 10.70
N GLN A 226 -17.02 22.19 10.96
CA GLN A 226 -16.20 22.06 12.17
C GLN A 226 -15.14 23.18 12.14
N PRO A 227 -14.83 23.83 13.29
CA PRO A 227 -13.75 24.81 13.35
C PRO A 227 -12.44 24.17 12.86
N GLY A 228 -11.89 24.65 11.73
CA GLY A 228 -10.72 24.04 11.09
C GLY A 228 -10.25 24.74 9.81
N TYR A 229 -9.20 24.21 9.18
CA TYR A 229 -8.57 24.82 7.99
C TYR A 229 -9.50 24.87 6.76
N GLU A 230 -10.43 23.92 6.65
CA GLU A 230 -11.39 23.84 5.53
C GLU A 230 -12.50 24.91 5.63
N SER A 231 -12.89 25.34 6.83
CA SER A 231 -13.89 26.40 7.00
C SER A 231 -13.36 27.76 6.54
N ALA A 232 -12.08 28.05 6.83
CA ALA A 232 -11.40 29.26 6.38
C ALA A 232 -11.34 29.37 4.85
N GLN A 233 -11.08 28.26 4.13
CA GLN A 233 -11.07 28.25 2.66
C GLN A 233 -12.47 28.53 2.08
N THR A 234 -13.51 27.96 2.68
CA THR A 234 -14.89 28.20 2.26
C THR A 234 -15.31 29.65 2.48
N PHE A 235 -14.99 30.24 3.64
CA PHE A 235 -15.25 31.65 3.89
C PHE A 235 -14.45 32.58 2.97
N THR A 236 -13.19 32.24 2.67
CA THR A 236 -12.37 32.97 1.69
C THR A 236 -13.05 32.98 0.31
N LYS A 237 -13.57 31.82 -0.15
CA LYS A 237 -14.29 31.75 -1.44
C LYS A 237 -15.59 32.54 -1.46
N ILE A 238 -16.37 32.51 -0.37
CA ILE A 238 -17.62 33.28 -0.28
C ILE A 238 -17.30 34.77 -0.25
N TYR A 239 -16.26 35.18 0.47
CA TYR A 239 -15.76 36.55 0.49
C TYR A 239 -15.30 36.99 -0.91
N GLU A 240 -14.50 36.19 -1.61
CA GLU A 240 -14.05 36.47 -2.99
C GLU A 240 -15.22 36.62 -3.98
N ALA A 241 -16.27 35.79 -3.84
CA ALA A 241 -17.47 35.91 -4.64
C ALA A 241 -18.25 37.21 -4.33
N ALA A 242 -18.35 37.58 -3.05
CA ALA A 242 -18.96 38.83 -2.61
C ALA A 242 -18.15 40.05 -3.11
N LEU A 243 -16.83 39.98 -3.06
CA LEU A 243 -15.91 41.01 -3.54
C LEU A 243 -16.02 41.19 -5.06
N ASN A 244 -16.02 40.10 -5.83
CA ASN A 244 -16.21 40.17 -7.28
C ASN A 244 -17.56 40.80 -7.66
N ARG A 245 -18.64 40.51 -6.93
CA ARG A 245 -19.93 41.18 -7.14
C ARG A 245 -19.88 42.67 -6.79
N ALA A 246 -19.27 43.03 -5.67
CA ALA A 246 -19.11 44.43 -5.28
C ALA A 246 -18.32 45.21 -6.35
N LEU A 247 -17.26 44.62 -6.90
CA LEU A 247 -16.47 45.21 -7.98
C LEU A 247 -17.22 45.28 -9.32
N GLN A 248 -18.02 44.27 -9.67
CA GLN A 248 -18.85 44.30 -10.90
C GLN A 248 -19.95 45.37 -10.84
N GLU A 249 -20.46 45.66 -9.65
CA GLU A 249 -21.46 46.71 -9.42
C GLU A 249 -20.85 48.13 -9.38
N MET A 250 -19.52 48.24 -9.40
CA MET A 250 -18.78 49.50 -9.33
C MET A 250 -18.03 49.74 -10.64
N GLU A 251 -18.59 50.58 -11.51
CA GLU A 251 -18.09 50.80 -12.89
C GLU A 251 -16.71 51.51 -12.95
N ASP A 252 -16.36 52.33 -11.94
CA ASP A 252 -15.20 53.23 -12.00
C ASP A 252 -14.13 53.01 -10.91
N TRP A 253 -14.32 52.05 -10.01
CA TRP A 253 -13.42 51.88 -8.84
C TRP A 253 -12.12 51.17 -9.20
N LYS A 254 -10.99 51.72 -8.74
CA LYS A 254 -9.64 51.19 -8.94
C LYS A 254 -8.91 51.06 -7.62
N ARG A 255 -7.92 50.16 -7.59
CA ARG A 255 -7.05 49.96 -6.43
C ARG A 255 -6.25 51.24 -6.16
N GLY A 256 -6.42 51.82 -4.97
CA GLY A 256 -5.87 53.13 -4.59
C GLY A 256 -6.92 54.25 -4.45
N ASP A 257 -8.17 54.00 -4.87
CA ASP A 257 -9.31 54.87 -4.55
C ASP A 257 -9.77 54.66 -3.09
N ASP A 258 -10.64 55.54 -2.59
CA ASP A 258 -11.25 55.39 -1.26
C ASP A 258 -11.88 54.01 -1.10
N LEU A 259 -11.55 53.35 0.01
CA LEU A 259 -12.00 52.00 0.33
C LEU A 259 -13.44 52.00 0.86
N GLN A 260 -13.93 53.11 1.42
CA GLN A 260 -15.27 53.17 2.03
C GLN A 260 -16.41 52.77 1.07
N PRO A 261 -16.50 53.27 -0.18
CA PRO A 261 -17.57 52.88 -1.11
C PRO A 261 -17.57 51.38 -1.41
N LEU A 262 -16.39 50.78 -1.51
CA LEU A 262 -16.24 49.34 -1.70
C LEU A 262 -16.68 48.57 -0.46
N LEU A 263 -16.26 49.00 0.74
CA LEU A 263 -16.63 48.36 2.01
C LEU A 263 -18.14 48.31 2.22
N VAL A 264 -18.88 49.35 1.84
CA VAL A 264 -20.35 49.37 1.94
C VAL A 264 -20.97 48.24 1.12
N ARG A 265 -20.57 48.11 -0.15
CA ARG A 265 -21.10 47.07 -1.07
C ARG A 265 -20.63 45.69 -0.67
N LEU A 266 -19.36 45.56 -0.33
CA LEU A 266 -18.75 44.31 0.12
C LEU A 266 -19.39 43.79 1.41
N ALA A 267 -19.61 44.66 2.41
CA ALA A 267 -20.26 44.32 3.67
C ALA A 267 -21.68 43.80 3.43
N GLU A 268 -22.45 44.47 2.58
CA GLU A 268 -23.81 44.08 2.24
C GLU A 268 -23.85 42.69 1.58
N HIS A 269 -22.94 42.42 0.63
CA HIS A 269 -22.83 41.11 -0.03
C HIS A 269 -22.31 40.01 0.91
N CYS A 270 -21.35 40.30 1.79
CA CYS A 270 -20.85 39.35 2.79
C CYS A 270 -21.94 39.00 3.82
N PHE A 271 -22.66 40.01 4.32
CA PHE A 271 -23.78 39.83 5.25
C PHE A 271 -24.92 39.01 4.63
N LYS A 272 -25.29 39.32 3.38
CA LYS A 272 -26.31 38.56 2.64
C LYS A 272 -25.89 37.12 2.37
N ALA A 273 -24.59 36.88 2.15
CA ALA A 273 -24.00 35.55 1.99
C ALA A 273 -23.87 34.76 3.30
N GLY A 274 -24.12 35.39 4.45
CA GLY A 274 -24.03 34.75 5.76
C GLY A 274 -22.59 34.59 6.27
N LEU A 275 -21.66 35.42 5.80
CA LEU A 275 -20.30 35.46 6.33
C LEU A 275 -20.32 36.09 7.74
N PRO A 276 -19.72 35.47 8.77
CA PRO A 276 -19.58 36.12 10.07
C PRO A 276 -18.78 37.42 9.97
N GLU A 277 -19.18 38.43 10.76
CA GLU A 277 -18.58 39.77 10.77
C GLU A 277 -17.05 39.73 10.92
N GLU A 278 -16.55 38.99 11.91
CA GLU A 278 -15.11 38.85 12.16
C GLU A 278 -14.34 38.22 10.99
N GLU A 279 -14.98 37.32 10.25
CA GLU A 279 -14.34 36.70 9.09
C GLU A 279 -14.32 37.66 7.90
N ALA A 280 -15.38 38.47 7.72
CA ALA A 280 -15.41 39.51 6.70
C ALA A 280 -14.34 40.59 6.98
N ILE A 281 -14.19 41.01 8.24
CA ILE A 281 -13.12 41.91 8.68
C ILE A 281 -11.76 41.29 8.38
N ARG A 282 -11.52 40.05 8.80
CA ARG A 282 -10.25 39.34 8.59
C ARG A 282 -9.87 39.28 7.11
N GLN A 283 -10.80 38.89 6.23
CA GLN A 283 -10.53 38.76 4.80
C GLN A 283 -10.29 40.13 4.14
N THR A 284 -11.04 41.16 4.56
CA THR A 284 -10.82 42.54 4.11
C THR A 284 -9.42 43.04 4.48
N MET A 285 -8.97 42.76 5.71
CA MET A 285 -7.61 43.10 6.16
C MET A 285 -6.51 42.38 5.37
N ILE A 286 -6.76 41.15 4.92
CA ILE A 286 -5.82 40.38 4.10
C ILE A 286 -5.71 40.98 2.68
N HIS A 287 -6.83 41.36 2.07
CA HIS A 287 -6.88 41.87 0.70
C HIS A 287 -6.37 43.32 0.56
N TYR A 288 -6.65 44.16 1.55
CA TYR A 288 -6.36 45.61 1.54
C TYR A 288 -5.32 45.99 2.60
N TYR A 289 -4.39 45.07 2.87
CA TYR A 289 -3.34 45.24 3.86
C TYR A 289 -2.55 46.53 3.60
N ARG A 290 -2.57 47.46 4.57
CA ARG A 290 -1.95 48.81 4.57
C ARG A 290 -2.71 49.94 3.85
N GLU A 291 -3.90 49.70 3.30
CA GLU A 291 -4.68 50.76 2.64
C GLU A 291 -5.52 51.60 3.64
N GLU A 292 -5.95 51.02 4.77
CA GLU A 292 -6.75 51.68 5.81
C GLU A 292 -6.43 51.15 7.23
N GLU A 293 -6.78 51.91 8.28
CA GLU A 293 -6.57 51.50 9.68
C GLU A 293 -7.58 50.42 10.14
N GLU A 294 -7.10 49.41 10.88
CA GLU A 294 -7.91 48.26 11.35
C GLU A 294 -9.16 48.67 12.14
N GLN A 295 -9.06 49.73 12.96
CA GLN A 295 -10.19 50.25 13.74
C GLN A 295 -11.27 50.90 12.86
N VAL A 296 -10.87 51.53 11.74
CA VAL A 296 -11.78 52.16 10.79
C VAL A 296 -12.55 51.09 10.03
N ILE A 297 -11.86 50.06 9.52
CA ILE A 297 -12.50 48.93 8.82
C ILE A 297 -13.47 48.18 9.76
N ARG A 298 -13.04 47.91 11.01
CA ARG A 298 -13.89 47.26 12.02
C ARG A 298 -15.16 48.08 12.31
N SER A 299 -15.02 49.38 12.57
CA SER A 299 -16.18 50.22 12.91
C SER A 299 -17.17 50.34 11.75
N ILE A 300 -16.68 50.47 10.51
CA ILE A 300 -17.53 50.53 9.32
C ILE A 300 -18.29 49.22 9.11
N LEU A 301 -17.57 48.08 9.10
CA LEU A 301 -18.20 46.77 8.91
C LEU A 301 -19.19 46.45 10.05
N HIS A 302 -18.85 46.78 11.29
CA HIS A 302 -19.73 46.59 12.44
C HIS A 302 -21.06 47.35 12.30
N ASN A 303 -20.99 48.65 11.99
CA ASN A 303 -22.18 49.48 11.81
C ASN A 303 -23.05 48.97 10.65
N LEU A 304 -22.43 48.60 9.52
CA LEU A 304 -23.14 48.07 8.36
C LEU A 304 -23.79 46.72 8.64
N TYR A 305 -23.13 45.84 9.41
CA TYR A 305 -23.69 44.55 9.82
C TYR A 305 -24.88 44.70 10.79
N GLN A 306 -24.91 45.76 11.60
CA GLN A 306 -26.06 46.10 12.45
C GLN A 306 -27.24 46.67 11.65
N GLU A 307 -26.97 47.46 10.60
CA GLU A 307 -28.01 48.08 9.76
C GLU A 307 -28.65 47.10 8.77
N CYS A 308 -27.88 46.14 8.27
CA CYS A 308 -28.34 45.17 7.29
C CYS A 308 -29.38 44.21 7.86
N LYS A 309 -30.46 43.96 7.10
CA LYS A 309 -31.51 42.98 7.46
C LYS A 309 -31.48 41.78 6.52
N GLY A 310 -31.55 40.58 7.09
CA GLY A 310 -31.61 39.34 6.31
C GLY A 310 -30.25 38.68 6.09
N PHE A 311 -29.53 38.43 7.18
CA PHE A 311 -28.29 37.67 7.19
C PHE A 311 -28.50 36.30 6.52
N GLY A 312 -27.63 35.95 5.56
CA GLY A 312 -27.70 34.68 4.85
C GLY A 312 -28.92 34.51 3.91
N LYS A 313 -29.70 35.57 3.61
CA LYS A 313 -30.91 35.46 2.77
C LYS A 313 -30.65 35.48 1.26
N LYS A 314 -29.47 35.89 0.80
CA LYS A 314 -29.10 35.93 -0.63
C LYS A 314 -27.69 35.37 -0.83
N SER A 315 -27.58 34.23 -1.52
CA SER A 315 -26.29 33.64 -1.84
C SER A 315 -25.48 34.55 -2.77
N SER A 316 -24.24 34.88 -2.36
CA SER A 316 -23.25 35.56 -3.22
C SER A 316 -22.73 34.68 -4.35
N ILE A 317 -23.21 33.44 -4.41
CA ILE A 317 -22.80 32.38 -5.33
C ILE A 317 -24.05 31.95 -6.12
N ASN A 318 -23.91 31.57 -7.40
CA ASN A 318 -25.06 31.09 -8.15
C ASN A 318 -25.50 29.69 -7.67
N LYS A 319 -26.72 29.25 -7.98
CA LYS A 319 -27.28 27.98 -7.47
C LYS A 319 -26.45 26.74 -7.88
N GLU A 320 -25.80 26.80 -9.04
CA GLU A 320 -24.97 25.71 -9.58
C GLU A 320 -23.64 25.59 -8.83
N GLN A 321 -22.98 26.71 -8.60
CA GLN A 321 -21.77 26.83 -7.78
C GLN A 321 -22.07 26.43 -6.33
N GLU A 322 -23.19 26.89 -5.76
CA GLU A 322 -23.63 26.47 -4.43
C GLU A 322 -23.80 24.96 -4.35
N THR A 323 -24.48 24.36 -5.33
CA THR A 323 -24.64 22.90 -5.40
C THR A 323 -23.30 22.18 -5.53
N ALA A 324 -22.36 22.71 -6.33
CA ALA A 324 -21.03 22.15 -6.48
C ALA A 324 -20.21 22.20 -5.18
N PHE A 325 -20.26 23.32 -4.45
CA PHE A 325 -19.58 23.44 -3.15
C PHE A 325 -20.19 22.52 -2.09
N LEU A 326 -21.53 22.44 -2.03
CA LEU A 326 -22.21 21.53 -1.11
C LEU A 326 -21.90 20.07 -1.45
N LEU A 327 -21.82 19.73 -2.74
CA LEU A 327 -21.43 18.40 -3.18
C LEU A 327 -19.99 18.09 -2.81
N GLU A 328 -19.05 19.01 -3.05
CA GLU A 328 -17.64 18.85 -2.69
C GLU A 328 -17.46 18.66 -1.17
N GLU A 329 -18.13 19.47 -0.34
CA GLU A 329 -18.15 19.31 1.11
C GLU A 329 -18.68 17.93 1.52
N PHE A 330 -19.85 17.55 1.00
CA PHE A 330 -20.48 16.27 1.29
C PHE A 330 -19.55 15.09 0.93
N MET A 331 -18.90 15.18 -0.24
CA MET A 331 -17.95 14.18 -0.72
C MET A 331 -16.76 14.06 0.23
N LYS A 332 -16.10 15.17 0.57
CA LYS A 332 -14.92 15.20 1.44
C LYS A 332 -15.22 14.83 2.90
N ARG A 333 -16.41 15.18 3.39
CA ARG A 333 -16.84 14.85 4.76
C ARG A 333 -17.18 13.38 4.93
N ARG A 334 -17.89 12.77 3.96
CA ARG A 334 -18.40 11.39 4.11
C ARG A 334 -17.49 10.33 3.50
N TYR A 335 -16.61 10.70 2.59
CA TYR A 335 -15.81 9.75 1.84
C TYR A 335 -14.36 10.22 1.73
N GLU A 336 -13.49 9.25 1.53
CA GLU A 336 -12.14 9.47 1.08
C GLU A 336 -12.00 8.74 -0.24
N PHE A 337 -11.66 9.50 -1.28
CA PHE A 337 -11.50 9.01 -2.65
C PHE A 337 -10.04 9.02 -3.03
N ARG A 338 -9.65 8.07 -3.88
CA ARG A 338 -8.35 8.06 -4.54
C ARG A 338 -8.46 7.38 -5.89
N TYR A 339 -7.64 7.80 -6.83
CA TYR A 339 -7.54 7.16 -8.14
C TYR A 339 -6.33 6.23 -8.16
N ASN A 340 -6.55 4.92 -8.20
CA ASN A 340 -5.47 3.94 -8.23
C ASN A 340 -4.83 3.91 -9.62
N THR A 341 -3.61 4.44 -9.73
CA THR A 341 -2.91 4.58 -11.02
C THR A 341 -2.41 3.27 -11.60
N VAL A 342 -2.31 2.20 -10.79
CA VAL A 342 -1.89 0.87 -11.24
C VAL A 342 -3.10 0.07 -11.75
N GLN A 343 -4.21 0.11 -11.01
CA GLN A 343 -5.44 -0.58 -11.42
C GLN A 343 -6.24 0.22 -12.46
N ASP A 344 -5.93 1.51 -12.64
CA ASP A 344 -6.64 2.47 -13.50
C ASP A 344 -8.12 2.63 -13.08
N ASP A 345 -8.39 2.58 -11.77
CA ASP A 345 -9.74 2.58 -11.20
C ASP A 345 -9.89 3.55 -10.01
N LEU A 346 -11.12 4.02 -9.79
CA LEU A 346 -11.48 4.85 -8.67
C LEU A 346 -11.73 3.99 -7.45
N GLU A 347 -11.16 4.38 -6.31
CA GLU A 347 -11.39 3.72 -5.04
C GLU A 347 -11.93 4.71 -4.02
N TYR A 348 -12.77 4.22 -3.11
CA TYR A 348 -13.31 4.99 -2.01
C TYR A 348 -13.31 4.21 -0.71
N ARG A 349 -13.29 4.93 0.39
CA ARG A 349 -13.76 4.43 1.68
C ARG A 349 -14.68 5.47 2.30
N GLN A 350 -15.59 5.01 3.15
CA GLN A 350 -16.42 5.92 3.92
C GLN A 350 -15.64 6.42 5.14
N ARG A 351 -15.62 7.73 5.35
CA ARG A 351 -15.17 8.31 6.62
C ARG A 351 -16.17 7.92 7.70
N ASP A 352 -15.67 7.76 8.92
CA ASP A 352 -16.48 7.43 10.09
C ASP A 352 -17.33 6.14 9.92
N SER A 353 -16.81 5.13 9.21
CA SER A 353 -17.51 3.87 8.88
C SER A 353 -16.72 2.63 9.32
N VAL A 354 -17.36 1.46 9.24
CA VAL A 354 -16.73 0.14 9.52
C VAL A 354 -15.74 -0.32 8.46
N HIS A 355 -15.71 0.39 7.33
CA HIS A 355 -14.93 0.02 6.16
C HIS A 355 -13.68 0.89 6.05
N PHE A 356 -12.58 0.41 6.63
CA PHE A 356 -11.28 1.09 6.58
C PHE A 356 -10.52 0.83 5.27
N CYS A 357 -10.82 -0.29 4.61
CA CYS A 357 -10.26 -0.65 3.31
C CYS A 357 -10.94 0.15 2.20
N PHE A 358 -10.13 0.61 1.25
CA PHE A 358 -10.60 1.18 0.01
C PHE A 358 -11.27 0.09 -0.86
N LYS A 359 -12.43 0.43 -1.42
CA LYS A 359 -13.21 -0.40 -2.34
C LYS A 359 -13.34 0.30 -3.69
N PRO A 360 -13.50 -0.44 -4.80
CA PRO A 360 -13.73 0.20 -6.10
C PRO A 360 -15.04 0.98 -6.12
N VAL A 361 -15.05 2.12 -6.81
CA VAL A 361 -16.24 2.93 -7.05
C VAL A 361 -16.95 2.39 -8.28
N ASP A 362 -17.89 1.47 -8.07
CA ASP A 362 -18.73 0.94 -9.13
C ASP A 362 -19.97 1.82 -9.39
N LYS A 363 -20.85 1.40 -10.30
CA LYS A 363 -22.09 2.15 -10.61
C LYS A 363 -23.05 2.20 -9.41
N ARG A 364 -23.09 1.14 -8.59
CA ARG A 364 -23.95 1.07 -7.41
C ARG A 364 -23.51 2.08 -6.36
N VAL A 365 -22.21 2.24 -6.17
CA VAL A 365 -21.61 3.24 -5.27
C VAL A 365 -21.93 4.65 -5.74
N ARG A 366 -21.74 4.97 -7.03
CA ARG A 366 -22.10 6.27 -7.61
C ARG A 366 -23.56 6.63 -7.34
N ASN A 367 -24.47 5.71 -7.64
CA ASN A 367 -25.90 5.91 -7.39
C ASN A 367 -26.21 6.09 -5.90
N SER A 368 -25.51 5.33 -5.04
CA SER A 368 -25.68 5.45 -3.58
C SER A 368 -25.21 6.82 -3.07
N ILE A 369 -24.09 7.33 -3.60
CA ILE A 369 -23.57 8.66 -3.31
C ILE A 369 -24.58 9.73 -3.71
N ALA A 370 -25.12 9.67 -4.95
CA ALA A 370 -26.11 10.61 -5.44
C ALA A 370 -27.38 10.62 -4.57
N ILE A 371 -27.93 9.44 -4.25
CA ILE A 371 -29.10 9.31 -3.36
C ILE A 371 -28.82 9.86 -1.96
N ASN A 372 -27.61 9.64 -1.42
CA ASN A 372 -27.24 10.17 -0.12
C ASN A 372 -27.09 11.70 -0.13
N ALA A 373 -26.52 12.28 -1.20
CA ALA A 373 -26.44 13.73 -1.37
C ALA A 373 -27.85 14.34 -1.45
N LEU A 374 -28.75 13.74 -2.22
CA LEU A 374 -30.15 14.17 -2.34
C LEU A 374 -30.88 14.12 -0.99
N LYS A 375 -30.69 13.04 -0.22
CA LYS A 375 -31.27 12.90 1.14
C LYS A 375 -30.77 13.96 2.12
N GLU A 376 -29.59 14.54 1.89
CA GLU A 376 -29.03 15.63 2.68
C GLU A 376 -29.42 17.02 2.15
N GLY A 377 -30.29 17.08 1.14
CA GLY A 377 -30.82 18.33 0.56
C GLY A 377 -29.96 18.91 -0.56
N ILE A 378 -28.97 18.17 -1.05
CA ILE A 378 -28.09 18.61 -2.13
C ILE A 378 -28.69 18.15 -3.45
N SER A 379 -29.15 19.10 -4.27
CA SER A 379 -29.77 18.84 -5.57
C SER A 379 -28.74 18.51 -6.67
N ALA A 380 -27.79 17.62 -6.37
CA ALA A 380 -26.78 17.16 -7.33
C ALA A 380 -27.33 16.04 -8.20
N TRP A 381 -27.05 16.09 -9.50
CA TRP A 381 -27.37 15.01 -10.44
C TRP A 381 -26.28 13.94 -10.43
N ASP A 382 -26.59 12.74 -10.92
CA ASP A 382 -25.60 11.66 -11.11
C ASP A 382 -24.38 12.15 -11.91
N ARG A 383 -24.61 13.04 -12.88
CA ARG A 383 -23.56 13.67 -13.68
C ARG A 383 -22.62 14.56 -12.86
N ASP A 384 -23.11 15.23 -11.83
CA ASP A 384 -22.30 16.09 -10.97
C ASP A 384 -21.41 15.25 -10.04
N VAL A 385 -21.95 14.13 -9.54
CA VAL A 385 -21.19 13.10 -8.82
C VAL A 385 -20.07 12.54 -9.71
N ASP A 386 -20.40 12.15 -10.94
CA ASP A 386 -19.41 11.62 -11.88
C ASP A 386 -18.35 12.66 -12.25
N ARG A 387 -18.73 13.93 -12.44
CA ARG A 387 -17.77 15.02 -12.70
C ARG A 387 -16.79 15.17 -11.54
N PHE A 388 -17.27 15.14 -10.30
CA PHE A 388 -16.40 15.21 -9.12
C PHE A 388 -15.46 14.02 -9.03
N LEU A 389 -15.98 12.80 -9.20
CA LEU A 389 -15.19 11.58 -9.08
C LEU A 389 -14.10 11.45 -10.16
N ASN A 390 -14.31 12.05 -11.33
CA ASN A 390 -13.35 12.01 -12.45
C ASN A 390 -12.54 13.31 -12.60
N SER A 391 -12.58 14.22 -11.63
CA SER A 391 -11.79 15.46 -11.64
C SER A 391 -10.52 15.34 -10.79
N GLU A 392 -9.68 16.38 -10.85
CA GLU A 392 -8.48 16.52 -10.00
C GLU A 392 -8.81 16.70 -8.52
N CYS A 393 -10.10 16.80 -8.15
CA CYS A 393 -10.53 16.76 -6.75
C CYS A 393 -10.23 15.40 -6.09
N VAL A 394 -10.12 14.33 -6.89
CA VAL A 394 -9.72 13.00 -6.41
C VAL A 394 -8.20 12.83 -6.60
N PRO A 395 -7.42 12.68 -5.51
CA PRO A 395 -5.97 12.54 -5.61
C PRO A 395 -5.58 11.22 -6.29
N LEU A 396 -4.48 11.27 -7.05
CA LEU A 396 -3.84 10.07 -7.58
C LEU A 396 -3.17 9.28 -6.45
N TYR A 397 -3.27 7.96 -6.52
CA TYR A 397 -2.67 7.05 -5.56
C TYR A 397 -1.96 5.93 -6.32
N ASN A 398 -0.68 5.75 -6.03
CA ASN A 398 0.12 4.64 -6.56
C ASN A 398 0.45 3.67 -5.41
N PRO A 399 -0.23 2.51 -5.32
CA PRO A 399 -0.06 1.58 -4.20
C PRO A 399 1.38 1.10 -4.02
N VAL A 400 2.14 0.96 -5.11
CA VAL A 400 3.53 0.47 -5.07
C VAL A 400 4.46 1.55 -4.52
N GLU A 401 4.32 2.79 -5.02
CA GLU A 401 5.19 3.89 -4.60
C GLU A 401 4.95 4.25 -3.13
N GLU A 402 3.68 4.30 -2.72
CA GLU A 402 3.29 4.54 -1.32
C GLU A 402 3.82 3.44 -0.40
N TYR A 403 3.65 2.17 -0.80
CA TYR A 403 4.21 1.05 -0.04
C TYR A 403 5.74 1.15 0.12
N LEU A 404 6.47 1.43 -0.97
CA LEU A 404 7.92 1.58 -0.93
C LEU A 404 8.36 2.78 -0.07
N TYR A 405 7.61 3.88 -0.11
CA TYR A 405 7.86 5.07 0.72
C TYR A 405 7.66 4.78 2.22
N GLU A 406 6.66 3.97 2.57
CA GLU A 406 6.36 3.60 3.96
C GLU A 406 7.27 2.51 4.57
N THR A 407 8.17 1.90 3.79
CA THR A 407 9.06 0.82 4.27
C THR A 407 9.98 1.27 5.41
N GLY A 408 10.32 2.56 5.47
CA GLY A 408 11.20 3.16 6.47
C GLY A 408 12.68 2.85 6.24
N ARG A 409 13.50 2.97 7.29
CA ARG A 409 14.94 2.69 7.24
C ARG A 409 15.19 1.19 7.38
N TRP A 410 16.11 0.65 6.60
CA TRP A 410 16.57 -0.73 6.74
C TRP A 410 17.37 -0.92 8.03
N ASP A 411 17.15 -2.05 8.69
CA ASP A 411 17.75 -2.42 9.97
C ASP A 411 19.11 -3.15 9.86
N GLY A 412 19.63 -3.31 8.64
CA GLY A 412 20.92 -3.95 8.38
C GLY A 412 20.88 -5.48 8.29
N LYS A 413 19.72 -6.14 8.44
CA LYS A 413 19.61 -7.60 8.30
C LYS A 413 19.26 -8.00 6.87
N ASP A 414 20.01 -8.95 6.32
CA ASP A 414 19.76 -9.49 4.98
C ASP A 414 18.55 -10.44 4.97
N ARG A 415 17.42 -9.94 4.45
CA ARG A 415 16.17 -10.68 4.30
C ARG A 415 15.94 -11.19 2.89
N ILE A 416 16.52 -10.55 1.87
CA ILE A 416 16.34 -10.96 0.48
C ILE A 416 17.05 -12.31 0.23
N ARG A 417 18.29 -12.48 0.70
CA ARG A 417 18.99 -13.78 0.58
C ARG A 417 18.36 -14.85 1.49
N ALA A 418 17.86 -14.45 2.67
CA ALA A 418 17.11 -15.35 3.54
C ALA A 418 15.81 -15.84 2.88
N LEU A 419 15.10 -14.96 2.15
CA LEU A 419 13.92 -15.33 1.36
C LEU A 419 14.28 -16.32 0.25
N ALA A 420 15.39 -16.09 -0.47
CA ALA A 420 15.90 -17.03 -1.47
C ALA A 420 16.22 -18.40 -0.84
N GLY A 421 16.79 -18.40 0.37
CA GLY A 421 17.16 -19.60 1.13
C GLY A 421 15.98 -20.48 1.57
N LEU A 422 14.73 -20.01 1.44
CA LEU A 422 13.55 -20.86 1.65
C LEU A 422 13.43 -21.95 0.57
N VAL A 423 14.01 -21.72 -0.61
CA VAL A 423 14.02 -22.66 -1.72
C VAL A 423 15.18 -23.65 -1.53
N PRO A 424 14.90 -24.92 -1.18
CA PRO A 424 15.95 -25.92 -1.07
C PRO A 424 16.48 -26.25 -2.46
N CYS A 425 17.76 -25.97 -2.69
CA CYS A 425 18.46 -26.25 -3.94
C CYS A 425 19.96 -26.40 -3.69
N ASP A 426 20.63 -27.10 -4.61
CA ASP A 426 22.07 -27.37 -4.51
C ASP A 426 22.92 -26.29 -5.22
N ASN A 427 22.28 -25.33 -5.88
CA ASN A 427 22.97 -24.28 -6.64
C ASN A 427 23.57 -23.21 -5.70
N PRO A 428 24.90 -23.09 -5.57
CA PRO A 428 25.53 -22.16 -4.64
C PRO A 428 25.34 -20.69 -5.02
N HIS A 429 24.97 -20.40 -6.27
CA HIS A 429 24.78 -19.04 -6.77
C HIS A 429 23.34 -18.53 -6.65
N TRP A 430 22.38 -19.40 -6.28
CA TRP A 430 20.96 -19.08 -6.26
C TRP A 430 20.63 -17.81 -5.48
N GLN A 431 21.13 -17.71 -4.24
CA GLN A 431 20.78 -16.60 -3.35
C GLN A 431 21.24 -15.25 -3.91
N GLU A 432 22.40 -15.21 -4.56
CA GLU A 432 22.96 -13.99 -5.14
C GLU A 432 22.26 -13.60 -6.44
N LEU A 433 21.95 -14.58 -7.30
CA LEU A 433 21.18 -14.34 -8.52
C LEU A 433 19.75 -13.88 -8.21
N PHE A 434 19.10 -14.50 -7.21
CA PHE A 434 17.80 -14.07 -6.71
C PHE A 434 17.87 -12.68 -6.11
N TYR A 435 18.91 -12.36 -5.33
CA TYR A 435 19.11 -11.02 -4.76
C TYR A 435 19.13 -9.95 -5.85
N ARG A 436 19.93 -10.14 -6.90
CA ARG A 436 20.01 -9.20 -8.04
C ARG A 436 18.70 -9.08 -8.79
N TRP A 437 18.04 -10.21 -9.05
CA TRP A 437 16.71 -10.21 -9.68
C TRP A 437 15.67 -9.48 -8.83
N PHE A 438 15.67 -9.66 -7.51
CA PHE A 438 14.76 -8.98 -6.59
C PHE A 438 15.03 -7.47 -6.57
N LEU A 439 16.29 -7.04 -6.55
CA LEU A 439 16.64 -5.63 -6.69
C LEU A 439 16.14 -5.09 -8.04
N SER A 440 16.28 -5.85 -9.12
CA SER A 440 15.76 -5.45 -10.44
C SER A 440 14.26 -5.22 -10.39
N MET A 441 13.51 -6.14 -9.80
CA MET A 441 12.06 -6.02 -9.63
C MET A 441 11.70 -4.71 -8.92
N VAL A 442 12.34 -4.41 -7.77
CA VAL A 442 12.07 -3.19 -7.00
C VAL A 442 12.54 -1.93 -7.74
N ALA A 443 13.63 -1.99 -8.51
CA ALA A 443 14.11 -0.87 -9.32
C ALA A 443 13.11 -0.46 -10.42
N HIS A 444 12.48 -1.45 -11.09
CA HIS A 444 11.41 -1.22 -12.06
C HIS A 444 10.14 -0.69 -11.39
N TRP A 445 9.80 -1.23 -10.21
CA TRP A 445 8.71 -0.69 -9.40
C TRP A 445 8.91 0.77 -9.02
N ARG A 446 10.16 1.22 -8.84
CA ARG A 446 10.56 2.62 -8.57
C ARG A 446 10.81 3.44 -9.85
N GLY A 447 10.81 2.81 -11.03
CA GLY A 447 10.97 3.49 -12.31
C GLY A 447 12.34 4.14 -12.48
N VAL A 448 13.34 3.56 -11.81
CA VAL A 448 14.76 3.95 -11.92
C VAL A 448 15.27 3.62 -13.31
N ASP A 449 14.92 2.43 -13.83
CA ASP A 449 15.17 2.04 -15.20
C ASP A 449 13.91 2.23 -16.06
N ARG A 450 14.04 2.99 -17.15
CA ARG A 450 12.98 3.19 -18.15
C ARG A 450 13.41 2.74 -19.54
N GLN A 451 14.67 2.34 -19.70
CA GLN A 451 15.27 1.98 -20.98
C GLN A 451 15.36 0.47 -21.15
N HIS A 452 15.43 -0.25 -20.04
CA HIS A 452 15.50 -1.70 -20.02
C HIS A 452 14.36 -2.26 -19.18
N GLY A 453 13.98 -3.50 -19.50
CA GLY A 453 13.12 -4.30 -18.65
C GLY A 453 13.95 -5.32 -17.87
N ASN A 454 13.39 -5.84 -16.77
CA ASN A 454 13.95 -7.01 -16.09
C ASN A 454 13.85 -8.21 -17.05
N ASN A 455 14.94 -8.46 -17.76
CA ASN A 455 15.04 -9.40 -18.87
C ASN A 455 15.43 -10.81 -18.41
N THR A 456 15.70 -10.97 -17.11
CA THR A 456 16.05 -12.21 -16.43
C THR A 456 14.92 -12.67 -15.52
N SER A 457 14.65 -13.97 -15.51
CA SER A 457 13.53 -14.56 -14.78
C SER A 457 13.95 -15.84 -14.07
N PRO A 458 13.74 -15.98 -12.75
CA PRO A 458 13.88 -17.25 -12.06
C PRO A 458 12.91 -18.29 -12.60
N LEU A 459 13.37 -19.54 -12.71
CA LEU A 459 12.59 -20.68 -13.15
C LEU A 459 12.76 -21.81 -12.14
N LEU A 460 11.74 -22.04 -11.33
CA LEU A 460 11.74 -23.06 -10.28
C LEU A 460 11.23 -24.38 -10.86
N VAL A 461 12.10 -25.38 -10.89
CA VAL A 461 11.85 -26.70 -11.46
C VAL A 461 11.84 -27.73 -10.34
N GLY A 462 10.82 -28.55 -10.24
CA GLY A 462 10.80 -29.63 -9.24
C GLY A 462 9.47 -30.34 -9.21
N SER A 463 9.29 -31.32 -8.34
CA SER A 463 8.06 -32.11 -8.32
C SER A 463 6.81 -31.27 -8.01
N GLN A 464 5.65 -31.78 -8.42
CA GLN A 464 4.37 -31.21 -8.04
C GLN A 464 4.21 -31.25 -6.51
N GLY A 465 3.53 -30.26 -5.93
CA GLY A 465 3.32 -30.19 -4.48
C GLY A 465 4.48 -29.57 -3.68
N TYR A 466 5.58 -29.18 -4.33
CA TYR A 466 6.72 -28.51 -3.67
C TYR A 466 6.48 -27.03 -3.32
N ARG A 467 5.24 -26.54 -3.45
CA ARG A 467 4.81 -25.17 -3.10
C ARG A 467 5.49 -24.05 -3.88
N LYS A 468 5.93 -24.31 -5.11
CA LYS A 468 6.60 -23.35 -6.01
C LYS A 468 5.76 -22.09 -6.29
N SER A 469 4.52 -22.25 -6.75
CA SER A 469 3.62 -21.10 -7.01
C SER A 469 3.25 -20.36 -5.71
N THR A 470 3.17 -21.07 -4.58
CA THR A 470 2.99 -20.44 -3.26
C THR A 470 4.20 -19.57 -2.89
N PHE A 471 5.42 -20.03 -3.15
CA PHE A 471 6.63 -19.23 -2.97
C PHE A 471 6.59 -17.95 -3.82
N CYS A 472 6.25 -18.06 -5.11
CA CYS A 472 6.09 -16.90 -5.99
C CYS A 472 5.11 -15.87 -5.41
N ARG A 473 3.97 -16.32 -4.88
CA ARG A 473 2.96 -15.44 -4.28
C ARG A 473 3.40 -14.76 -2.99
N ILE A 474 4.20 -15.42 -2.14
CA ILE A 474 4.67 -14.83 -0.87
C ILE A 474 5.83 -13.85 -1.04
N ILE A 475 6.43 -13.74 -2.23
CA ILE A 475 7.40 -12.68 -2.55
C ILE A 475 6.74 -11.30 -2.39
N LEU A 476 5.47 -11.17 -2.78
CA LEU A 476 4.70 -9.93 -2.65
C LEU A 476 4.06 -9.79 -1.25
N PRO A 477 4.09 -8.59 -0.67
CA PRO A 477 3.41 -8.31 0.60
C PRO A 477 1.89 -8.42 0.41
N PRO A 478 1.13 -8.81 1.46
CA PRO A 478 -0.32 -9.02 1.38
C PRO A 478 -1.08 -7.88 0.68
N GLU A 479 -0.71 -6.64 0.94
CA GLU A 479 -1.34 -5.42 0.42
C GLU A 479 -1.12 -5.25 -1.11
N LEU A 480 -0.04 -5.83 -1.66
CA LEU A 480 0.30 -5.75 -3.09
C LEU A 480 0.01 -7.05 -3.86
N ARG A 481 -0.57 -8.07 -3.22
CA ARG A 481 -0.86 -9.36 -3.87
C ARG A 481 -1.85 -9.27 -5.03
N PHE A 482 -2.62 -8.20 -5.15
CA PHE A 482 -3.46 -7.95 -6.34
C PHE A 482 -2.63 -7.78 -7.62
N GLY A 483 -1.34 -7.45 -7.49
CA GLY A 483 -0.38 -7.36 -8.59
C GLY A 483 0.32 -8.69 -8.92
N TYR A 484 -0.18 -9.82 -8.43
CA TYR A 484 0.29 -11.17 -8.79
C TYR A 484 -0.64 -11.84 -9.81
N THR A 485 -0.09 -12.60 -10.77
CA THR A 485 -0.87 -13.49 -11.64
C THR A 485 -0.09 -14.77 -11.93
N ASP A 486 -0.78 -15.92 -11.96
CA ASP A 486 -0.24 -17.24 -12.36
C ASP A 486 -0.45 -17.57 -13.84
N SER A 487 -1.28 -16.77 -14.53
CA SER A 487 -1.62 -16.99 -15.93
C SER A 487 -1.19 -15.79 -16.76
N ILE A 488 -0.58 -16.04 -17.91
CA ILE A 488 -0.36 -15.05 -18.97
C ILE A 488 -0.95 -15.59 -20.27
N ASP A 489 -1.84 -14.82 -20.89
CA ASP A 489 -2.40 -15.20 -22.19
C ASP A 489 -1.47 -14.76 -23.33
N PHE A 490 -0.77 -15.71 -23.94
CA PHE A 490 0.08 -15.47 -25.10
C PHE A 490 -0.69 -15.36 -26.43
N LYS A 491 -2.02 -15.59 -26.45
CA LYS A 491 -2.84 -15.46 -27.67
C LYS A 491 -3.06 -14.00 -28.05
N SER A 492 -3.19 -13.12 -27.06
CA SER A 492 -3.43 -11.68 -27.25
C SER A 492 -2.18 -10.87 -26.92
N LYS A 493 -1.48 -10.37 -27.95
CA LYS A 493 -0.29 -9.52 -27.75
C LYS A 493 -0.61 -8.26 -26.93
N GLN A 494 -1.76 -7.64 -27.17
CA GLN A 494 -2.17 -6.42 -26.47
C GLN A 494 -2.46 -6.69 -24.99
N GLU A 495 -3.06 -7.85 -24.66
CA GLU A 495 -3.35 -8.21 -23.29
C GLU A 495 -2.08 -8.55 -22.51
N ALA A 496 -1.17 -9.33 -23.11
CA ALA A 496 0.13 -9.62 -22.51
C ALA A 496 0.96 -8.35 -22.26
N GLU A 497 0.87 -7.34 -23.14
CA GLU A 497 1.49 -6.03 -22.92
C GLU A 497 0.82 -5.24 -21.80
N ARG A 498 -0.51 -5.33 -21.66
CA ARG A 498 -1.23 -4.72 -20.52
C ARG A 498 -0.78 -5.32 -19.18
N TYR A 499 -0.41 -6.60 -19.15
CA TYR A 499 0.04 -7.25 -17.91
C TYR A 499 1.32 -6.61 -17.40
N LEU A 500 2.19 -6.12 -18.28
CA LEU A 500 3.43 -5.44 -17.91
C LEU A 500 3.22 -4.19 -17.05
N GLY A 501 2.12 -3.47 -17.28
CA GLY A 501 1.78 -2.25 -16.55
C GLY A 501 0.83 -2.46 -15.37
N ARG A 502 0.22 -3.65 -15.24
CA ARG A 502 -0.77 -3.96 -14.20
C ARG A 502 -0.21 -4.85 -13.08
N PHE A 503 0.59 -5.85 -13.44
CA PHE A 503 1.10 -6.84 -12.50
C PHE A 503 2.55 -6.55 -12.15
N PHE A 504 2.90 -6.82 -10.90
CA PHE A 504 4.22 -6.61 -10.31
C PHE A 504 5.10 -7.85 -10.47
N LEU A 505 4.47 -9.02 -10.33
CA LEU A 505 5.09 -10.32 -10.52
C LEU A 505 4.15 -11.21 -11.33
N ILE A 506 4.62 -11.64 -12.49
CA ILE A 506 3.92 -12.57 -13.37
C ILE A 506 4.61 -13.93 -13.20
N ASN A 507 3.89 -14.88 -12.62
CA ASN A 507 4.30 -16.28 -12.60
C ASN A 507 3.86 -16.95 -13.91
N ILE A 508 4.81 -17.54 -14.61
CA ILE A 508 4.58 -18.37 -15.79
C ILE A 508 4.48 -19.80 -15.29
N ASP A 509 3.29 -20.20 -14.89
CA ASP A 509 3.05 -21.56 -14.45
C ASP A 509 3.11 -22.55 -15.62
N GLU A 510 3.51 -23.78 -15.33
CA GLU A 510 3.69 -24.85 -16.32
C GLU A 510 4.53 -24.41 -17.53
N PHE A 511 5.72 -23.86 -17.25
CA PHE A 511 6.62 -23.31 -18.28
C PHE A 511 6.93 -24.31 -19.43
N ASP A 512 6.89 -25.61 -19.13
CA ASP A 512 7.05 -26.71 -20.10
C ASP A 512 5.98 -26.74 -21.21
N GLN A 513 4.83 -26.10 -21.01
CA GLN A 513 3.76 -26.04 -22.02
C GLN A 513 3.98 -24.95 -23.08
N ILE A 514 4.97 -24.07 -22.91
CA ILE A 514 5.18 -22.94 -23.81
C ILE A 514 5.77 -23.41 -25.14
N ASN A 515 5.02 -23.23 -26.22
CA ASN A 515 5.44 -23.61 -27.57
C ASN A 515 6.58 -22.70 -28.08
N VAL A 516 7.35 -23.16 -29.08
CA VAL A 516 8.46 -22.41 -29.70
C VAL A 516 8.04 -21.00 -30.19
N SER A 517 6.84 -20.85 -30.76
CA SER A 517 6.32 -19.55 -31.20
C SER A 517 6.07 -18.59 -30.03
N GLN A 518 5.58 -19.10 -28.90
CA GLN A 518 5.32 -18.34 -27.69
C GLN A 518 6.63 -17.96 -26.98
N GLN A 519 7.66 -18.82 -27.02
CA GLN A 519 8.98 -18.50 -26.47
C GLN A 519 9.61 -17.25 -27.14
N GLY A 520 9.44 -17.10 -28.46
CA GLY A 520 9.86 -15.89 -29.16
C GLY A 520 9.15 -14.63 -28.66
N PHE A 521 7.83 -14.73 -28.44
CA PHE A 521 7.05 -13.62 -27.91
C PHE A 521 7.35 -13.31 -26.43
N LEU A 522 7.57 -14.34 -25.61
CA LEU A 522 8.01 -14.17 -24.23
C LEU A 522 9.36 -13.44 -24.15
N LYS A 523 10.33 -13.78 -24.99
CA LYS A 523 11.62 -13.06 -25.07
C LYS A 523 11.42 -11.57 -25.37
N HIS A 524 10.50 -11.25 -26.27
CA HIS A 524 10.13 -9.87 -26.57
C HIS A 524 9.50 -9.17 -25.35
N LEU A 525 8.57 -9.82 -24.65
CA LEU A 525 7.96 -9.27 -23.42
C LEU A 525 8.99 -9.03 -22.32
N LEU A 526 9.92 -9.96 -22.11
CA LEU A 526 11.01 -9.82 -21.13
C LEU A 526 11.89 -8.61 -21.40
N GLN A 527 12.14 -8.28 -22.68
CA GLN A 527 13.01 -7.17 -23.08
C GLN A 527 12.29 -5.81 -23.15
N LYS A 528 10.97 -5.79 -23.30
CA LYS A 528 10.21 -4.56 -23.56
C LYS A 528 10.25 -3.60 -22.35
N PRO A 529 10.83 -2.39 -22.46
CA PRO A 529 11.03 -1.52 -21.29
C PRO A 529 9.77 -0.81 -20.81
N VAL A 530 8.83 -0.52 -21.72
CA VAL A 530 7.58 0.20 -21.42
C VAL A 530 6.37 -0.60 -21.88
N ALA A 531 5.27 -0.48 -21.14
CA ALA A 531 4.00 -1.09 -21.50
C ALA A 531 3.20 -0.11 -22.37
N ASN A 532 2.81 -0.49 -23.58
CA ASN A 532 2.00 0.38 -24.44
C ASN A 532 0.53 -0.01 -24.26
N LEU A 533 -0.26 0.86 -23.64
CA LEU A 533 -1.66 0.59 -23.39
C LEU A 533 -2.54 1.50 -24.24
N ARG A 534 -3.48 0.88 -24.97
CA ARG A 534 -4.63 1.57 -25.53
C ARG A 534 -5.82 1.34 -24.61
N LYS A 535 -6.40 2.41 -24.05
CA LYS A 535 -7.65 2.28 -23.28
C LYS A 535 -8.77 1.78 -24.21
N PRO A 536 -9.72 0.93 -23.75
CA PRO A 536 -10.80 0.38 -24.58
C PRO A 536 -11.63 1.44 -25.35
N TYR A 537 -11.64 2.69 -24.86
CA TYR A 537 -12.32 3.83 -25.47
C TYR A 537 -11.38 5.03 -25.75
N GLY A 538 -10.07 4.81 -25.64
CA GLY A 538 -9.05 5.84 -25.87
C GLY A 538 -8.54 5.81 -27.31
N ASN A 539 -8.51 6.99 -27.95
CA ASN A 539 -7.90 7.15 -29.27
C ASN A 539 -6.37 7.26 -29.21
N THR A 540 -5.80 7.43 -28.01
CA THR A 540 -4.36 7.63 -27.79
C THR A 540 -3.75 6.42 -27.10
N ILE A 541 -2.66 5.89 -27.67
CA ILE A 541 -1.79 4.92 -26.99
C ILE A 541 -0.99 5.69 -25.95
N ARG A 542 -1.03 5.25 -24.69
CA ARG A 542 -0.21 5.83 -23.62
C ARG A 542 0.89 4.84 -23.26
N GLU A 543 2.11 5.37 -23.17
CA GLU A 543 3.20 4.64 -22.54
C GLU A 543 2.94 4.58 -21.04
N MET A 544 2.86 3.36 -20.52
CA MET A 544 2.72 3.07 -19.11
C MET A 544 4.04 2.50 -18.60
N ARG A 545 4.34 2.82 -17.35
CA ARG A 545 5.45 2.21 -16.63
C ARG A 545 5.29 0.70 -16.59
N ARG A 546 6.38 0.00 -16.85
CA ARG A 546 6.47 -1.44 -16.64
C ARG A 546 6.75 -1.72 -15.16
N TYR A 547 5.84 -2.43 -14.51
CA TYR A 547 6.05 -2.97 -13.16
C TYR A 547 6.47 -4.44 -13.18
N ALA A 548 6.06 -5.18 -14.21
CA ALA A 548 6.17 -6.63 -14.21
C ALA A 548 7.63 -7.13 -14.24
N SER A 549 7.96 -7.96 -13.25
CA SER A 549 9.00 -8.96 -13.31
C SER A 549 8.39 -10.34 -13.50
N PHE A 550 9.17 -11.26 -14.06
CA PHE A 550 8.70 -12.61 -14.37
C PHE A 550 9.41 -13.63 -13.49
N ILE A 551 8.67 -14.66 -13.11
CA ILE A 551 9.14 -15.88 -12.49
C ILE A 551 8.41 -17.04 -13.17
N GLY A 552 8.99 -18.22 -13.23
CA GLY A 552 8.36 -19.39 -13.82
C GLY A 552 8.40 -20.58 -12.90
N THR A 553 7.43 -21.48 -13.07
CA THR A 553 7.37 -22.76 -12.38
C THR A 553 7.19 -23.89 -13.39
N SER A 554 7.89 -25.00 -13.19
CA SER A 554 7.68 -26.22 -13.99
C SER A 554 7.91 -27.48 -13.17
N ASN A 555 7.36 -28.58 -13.67
CA ASN A 555 7.59 -29.92 -13.15
C ASN A 555 8.59 -30.72 -13.98
N GLN A 556 8.99 -30.23 -15.17
CA GLN A 556 9.90 -30.92 -16.09
C GLN A 556 11.25 -30.19 -16.16
N LYS A 557 12.35 -30.94 -16.35
CA LYS A 557 13.69 -30.36 -16.49
C LYS A 557 14.00 -29.90 -17.91
N ASP A 558 13.44 -30.54 -18.93
CA ASP A 558 13.71 -30.27 -20.35
C ASP A 558 12.99 -29.00 -20.86
N LEU A 559 13.40 -27.82 -20.39
CA LEU A 559 12.67 -26.56 -20.61
C LEU A 559 13.30 -25.67 -21.68
N LEU A 560 14.63 -25.66 -21.76
CA LEU A 560 15.36 -24.71 -22.60
C LEU A 560 15.69 -25.35 -23.95
N THR A 561 14.99 -24.92 -25.00
CA THR A 561 15.20 -25.41 -26.38
C THR A 561 16.17 -24.55 -27.18
N ASP A 562 16.45 -23.32 -26.73
CA ASP A 562 17.32 -22.36 -27.40
C ASP A 562 18.45 -21.86 -26.46
N PRO A 563 19.71 -22.21 -26.73
CA PRO A 563 20.87 -21.79 -25.94
C PRO A 563 21.16 -20.29 -25.98
N SER A 564 20.67 -19.55 -26.98
CA SER A 564 20.78 -18.09 -26.98
C SER A 564 19.78 -17.43 -26.01
N GLY A 565 18.76 -18.20 -25.62
CA GLY A 565 17.71 -17.82 -24.66
C GLY A 565 18.03 -18.20 -23.22
N SER A 566 18.90 -19.17 -22.97
CA SER A 566 19.18 -19.73 -21.64
C SER A 566 19.67 -18.69 -20.64
N ARG A 567 20.44 -17.68 -21.07
CA ARG A 567 20.91 -16.58 -20.21
C ARG A 567 19.81 -15.71 -19.58
N ARG A 568 18.56 -15.80 -20.06
CA ARG A 568 17.42 -15.04 -19.52
C ARG A 568 16.70 -15.78 -18.39
N PHE A 569 17.05 -17.03 -18.12
CA PHE A 569 16.39 -17.84 -17.11
C PHE A 569 17.39 -18.26 -16.03
N ILE A 570 17.03 -18.09 -14.77
CA ILE A 570 17.79 -18.60 -13.62
C ILE A 570 17.13 -19.93 -13.23
N CYS A 571 17.56 -21.03 -13.84
CA CYS A 571 16.95 -22.34 -13.63
C CYS A 571 17.45 -22.96 -12.32
N ILE A 572 16.52 -23.32 -11.45
CA ILE A 572 16.82 -23.90 -10.13
C ILE A 572 16.00 -25.15 -9.94
N GLU A 573 16.70 -26.26 -9.68
CA GLU A 573 16.06 -27.47 -9.19
C GLU A 573 15.73 -27.34 -7.71
N VAL A 574 14.45 -27.45 -7.40
CA VAL A 574 13.90 -27.47 -6.05
C VAL A 574 13.92 -28.91 -5.56
N THR A 575 14.78 -29.21 -4.59
CA THR A 575 15.05 -30.59 -4.14
C THR A 575 14.06 -31.09 -3.09
N ALA A 576 13.37 -30.18 -2.38
CA ALA A 576 12.37 -30.50 -1.36
C ALA A 576 11.23 -29.46 -1.32
N PRO A 577 10.11 -29.73 -0.61
CA PRO A 577 9.03 -28.75 -0.48
C PRO A 577 9.51 -27.42 0.13
N ILE A 578 9.18 -26.31 -0.51
CA ILE A 578 9.57 -24.96 -0.07
C ILE A 578 8.89 -24.62 1.27
N GLN A 579 9.66 -24.07 2.21
CA GLN A 579 9.16 -23.67 3.52
C GLN A 579 8.40 -22.34 3.45
N THR A 580 7.11 -22.40 3.11
CA THR A 580 6.27 -21.21 2.93
C THR A 580 5.59 -20.69 4.20
N ASN A 581 5.67 -21.43 5.31
CA ASN A 581 5.03 -21.09 6.59
C ASN A 581 5.95 -20.23 7.46
N VAL A 582 6.53 -19.17 6.89
CA VAL A 582 7.44 -18.26 7.58
C VAL A 582 6.84 -16.87 7.69
N THR A 583 7.10 -16.20 8.81
CA THR A 583 6.73 -14.80 8.98
C THR A 583 7.74 -13.94 8.23
N ILE A 584 7.29 -13.20 7.22
CA ILE A 584 8.14 -12.32 6.43
C ILE A 584 7.89 -10.89 6.88
N ASN A 585 8.94 -10.22 7.37
CA ASN A 585 8.90 -8.78 7.59
C ASN A 585 9.05 -8.05 6.25
N TYR A 586 7.94 -7.89 5.54
CA TYR A 586 7.92 -7.28 4.22
C TYR A 586 8.42 -5.84 4.22
N LYS A 587 8.09 -5.03 5.23
CA LYS A 587 8.58 -3.64 5.31
C LYS A 587 10.11 -3.60 5.28
N GLN A 588 10.76 -4.45 6.07
CA GLN A 588 12.23 -4.50 6.10
C GLN A 588 12.84 -5.20 4.89
N LEU A 589 12.17 -6.18 4.29
CA LEU A 589 12.58 -6.82 3.03
C LEU A 589 12.70 -5.79 1.90
N TYR A 590 11.68 -4.96 1.72
CA TYR A 590 11.68 -3.91 0.69
C TYR A 590 12.52 -2.69 1.10
N ALA A 591 12.66 -2.38 2.40
CA ALA A 591 13.62 -1.37 2.86
C ALA A 591 15.07 -1.74 2.49
N GLN A 592 15.45 -3.02 2.62
CA GLN A 592 16.76 -3.52 2.17
C GLN A 592 16.99 -3.26 0.68
N ALA A 593 16.01 -3.62 -0.16
CA ALA A 593 16.11 -3.40 -1.61
C ALA A 593 16.20 -1.91 -1.96
N MET A 594 15.40 -1.07 -1.30
CA MET A 594 15.40 0.37 -1.50
C MET A 594 16.74 1.01 -1.11
N GLU A 595 17.36 0.58 -0.01
CA GLU A 595 18.69 1.07 0.40
C GLU A 595 19.79 0.66 -0.59
N ALA A 596 19.79 -0.61 -1.03
CA ALA A 596 20.74 -1.10 -2.03
C ALA A 596 20.64 -0.31 -3.35
N ILE A 597 19.42 -0.12 -3.86
CA ILE A 597 19.16 0.68 -5.07
C ILE A 597 19.59 2.14 -4.87
N TYR A 598 19.30 2.73 -3.71
CA TYR A 598 19.69 4.11 -3.41
C TYR A 598 21.21 4.30 -3.36
N LYS A 599 21.94 3.30 -2.86
CA LYS A 599 23.42 3.27 -2.87
C LYS A 599 24.03 2.99 -4.24
N GLY A 600 23.20 2.74 -5.27
CA GLY A 600 23.66 2.43 -6.62
C GLY A 600 24.19 1.01 -6.77
N GLU A 601 23.76 0.08 -5.91
CA GLU A 601 24.08 -1.33 -6.10
C GLU A 601 23.53 -1.85 -7.42
N ARG A 602 24.31 -2.72 -8.07
CA ARG A 602 23.95 -3.30 -9.37
C ARG A 602 22.76 -4.24 -9.24
N TYR A 603 21.74 -4.00 -10.05
CA TYR A 603 20.51 -4.82 -10.10
C TYR A 603 20.34 -5.60 -11.42
N TRP A 604 21.34 -5.61 -12.30
CA TRP A 604 21.33 -6.41 -13.55
C TRP A 604 22.46 -7.45 -13.55
N LEU A 605 22.25 -8.53 -14.29
CA LEU A 605 23.27 -9.56 -14.50
C LEU A 605 24.33 -9.06 -15.49
N ASN A 606 25.61 -9.31 -15.19
CA ASN A 606 26.74 -9.00 -16.08
C ASN A 606 27.19 -10.26 -16.83
N ASP A 607 28.24 -10.14 -17.64
CA ASP A 607 28.77 -11.26 -18.43
C ASP A 607 29.23 -12.44 -17.56
N GLU A 608 29.75 -12.18 -16.35
CA GLU A 608 30.15 -13.23 -15.40
C GLU A 608 28.93 -14.02 -14.91
N ASP A 609 27.86 -13.32 -14.55
CA ASP A 609 26.59 -13.94 -14.16
C ASP A 609 25.97 -14.74 -15.30
N GLU A 610 26.00 -14.19 -16.52
CA GLU A 610 25.51 -14.90 -17.70
C GLU A 610 26.30 -16.18 -17.97
N ASN A 611 27.61 -16.19 -17.69
CA ASN A 611 28.44 -17.38 -17.84
C ASN A 611 28.14 -18.43 -16.77
N ILE A 612 27.91 -18.01 -15.51
CA ILE A 612 27.42 -18.90 -14.45
C ILE A 612 26.09 -19.52 -14.88
N LEU A 613 25.14 -18.72 -15.36
CA LEU A 613 23.84 -19.20 -15.83
C LEU A 613 23.96 -20.19 -16.99
N LYS A 614 24.82 -19.92 -17.97
CA LYS A 614 25.06 -20.87 -19.07
C LYS A 614 25.61 -22.21 -18.59
N GLN A 615 26.36 -22.24 -17.50
CA GLN A 615 26.88 -23.50 -16.93
C GLN A 615 25.80 -24.22 -16.14
N THR A 616 25.12 -23.52 -15.22
CA THR A 616 24.08 -24.13 -14.36
C THR A 616 22.85 -24.56 -15.14
N ASN A 617 22.53 -23.88 -16.24
CA ASN A 617 21.36 -24.20 -17.05
C ASN A 617 21.53 -25.42 -17.97
N ARG A 618 22.75 -25.96 -18.13
CA ARG A 618 23.02 -27.10 -19.03
C ARG A 618 22.13 -28.30 -18.73
N GLU A 619 21.85 -28.56 -17.46
CA GLU A 619 21.01 -29.68 -17.01
C GLU A 619 19.52 -29.49 -17.33
N PHE A 620 19.11 -28.28 -17.70
CA PHE A 620 17.73 -27.94 -18.08
C PHE A 620 17.56 -27.71 -19.59
N GLU A 621 18.63 -27.87 -20.36
CA GLU A 621 18.59 -27.79 -21.82
C GLU A 621 18.01 -29.08 -22.41
N GLN A 622 17.03 -28.93 -23.31
CA GLN A 622 16.47 -30.07 -24.01
C GLN A 622 17.48 -30.59 -25.04
N VAL A 623 18.02 -31.78 -24.79
CA VAL A 623 18.89 -32.46 -25.75
C VAL A 623 18.04 -32.91 -26.94
N SER A 624 18.46 -32.53 -28.15
CA SER A 624 17.70 -32.91 -29.34
C SER A 624 17.77 -34.44 -29.56
N PRO A 625 16.73 -35.11 -30.08
CA PRO A 625 16.79 -36.54 -30.38
C PRO A 625 17.95 -36.93 -31.30
N LEU A 626 18.36 -36.00 -32.18
CA LEU A 626 19.49 -36.18 -33.07
C LEU A 626 20.84 -36.12 -32.35
N GLU A 627 20.94 -35.32 -31.29
CA GLU A 627 22.11 -35.21 -30.42
C GLU A 627 22.21 -36.42 -29.47
N GLN A 628 21.08 -36.93 -28.96
CA GLN A 628 21.05 -38.21 -28.26
C GLN A 628 21.51 -39.35 -29.17
N LEU A 629 21.00 -39.41 -30.41
CA LEU A 629 21.43 -40.39 -31.40
C LEU A 629 22.93 -40.27 -31.72
N PHE A 630 23.45 -39.04 -31.77
CA PHE A 630 24.88 -38.79 -31.92
C PHE A 630 25.67 -39.44 -30.78
N HIS A 631 25.29 -39.18 -29.52
CA HIS A 631 25.97 -39.76 -28.35
C HIS A 631 25.87 -41.29 -28.26
N CYS A 632 24.85 -41.93 -28.86
CA CYS A 632 24.76 -43.39 -28.91
C CYS A 632 25.81 -44.03 -29.85
N TYR A 633 26.26 -43.34 -30.90
CA TYR A 633 27.05 -43.94 -31.98
C TYR A 633 28.39 -43.24 -32.25
N LEU A 634 28.64 -42.08 -31.65
CA LEU A 634 29.81 -41.24 -31.91
C LEU A 634 30.31 -40.60 -30.62
N ASN A 635 31.61 -40.70 -30.37
CA ASN A 635 32.30 -40.04 -29.27
C ASN A 635 33.35 -39.05 -29.79
N PRO A 636 33.57 -37.90 -29.10
CA PRO A 636 34.73 -37.05 -29.34
C PRO A 636 36.02 -37.84 -29.07
N VAL A 637 37.04 -37.61 -29.88
CA VAL A 637 38.33 -38.30 -29.74
C VAL A 637 39.20 -37.53 -28.74
N GLU A 638 39.71 -38.21 -27.71
CA GLU A 638 40.74 -37.68 -26.80
C GLU A 638 42.13 -37.85 -27.44
N GLU A 639 43.12 -37.04 -27.04
CA GLU A 639 44.40 -36.81 -27.77
C GLU A 639 45.23 -38.07 -28.08
N GLU A 640 44.93 -39.23 -27.50
CA GLU A 640 45.64 -40.50 -27.68
C GLU A 640 44.91 -41.56 -28.54
N MET A 641 43.75 -41.23 -29.12
CA MET A 641 42.92 -42.19 -29.87
C MET A 641 42.86 -41.93 -31.39
N GLU A 642 42.79 -43.00 -32.19
CA GLU A 642 42.55 -42.88 -33.64
C GLU A 642 41.09 -42.50 -33.91
N GLY A 643 40.86 -41.47 -34.73
CA GLY A 643 39.51 -41.02 -35.06
C GLY A 643 39.41 -40.35 -36.42
N GLU A 644 38.18 -40.27 -36.95
CA GLU A 644 37.88 -39.72 -38.27
C GLU A 644 37.46 -38.26 -38.19
N TRP A 645 37.89 -37.45 -39.18
CA TRP A 645 37.43 -36.07 -39.34
C TRP A 645 36.18 -36.03 -40.21
N LEU A 646 35.02 -35.74 -39.61
CA LEU A 646 33.73 -35.77 -40.29
C LEU A 646 33.07 -34.39 -40.32
N THR A 647 32.46 -34.04 -41.45
CA THR A 647 31.57 -32.86 -41.54
C THR A 647 30.21 -33.15 -40.91
N ALA A 648 29.48 -32.11 -40.49
CA ALA A 648 28.11 -32.26 -39.97
C ALA A 648 27.19 -33.06 -40.92
N MET A 649 27.38 -32.94 -42.25
CA MET A 649 26.63 -33.70 -43.25
C MET A 649 27.02 -35.18 -43.28
N GLN A 650 28.32 -35.50 -43.18
CA GLN A 650 28.79 -36.89 -43.12
C GLN A 650 28.34 -37.57 -41.82
N ILE A 651 28.36 -36.84 -40.69
CA ILE A 651 27.82 -37.30 -39.42
C ILE A 651 26.32 -37.59 -39.56
N LEU A 652 25.54 -36.67 -40.14
CA LEU A 652 24.10 -36.88 -40.33
C LEU A 652 23.81 -38.10 -41.21
N ASN A 653 24.55 -38.27 -42.31
CA ASN A 653 24.41 -39.42 -43.20
C ASN A 653 24.76 -40.74 -42.49
N TYR A 654 25.80 -40.75 -41.65
CA TYR A 654 26.14 -41.91 -40.85
C TYR A 654 25.01 -42.25 -39.87
N LEU A 655 24.51 -41.26 -39.12
CA LEU A 655 23.40 -41.46 -38.18
C LEU A 655 22.13 -41.94 -38.90
N GLN A 656 21.84 -41.47 -40.11
CA GLN A 656 20.74 -41.95 -40.94
C GLN A 656 20.80 -43.46 -41.21
N THR A 657 22.00 -44.06 -41.30
CA THR A 657 22.14 -45.52 -41.46
C THR A 657 21.83 -46.32 -40.20
N LYS A 658 21.83 -45.65 -39.03
CA LYS A 658 21.62 -46.26 -37.71
C LYS A 658 20.19 -46.08 -37.17
N THR A 659 19.34 -45.31 -37.86
CA THR A 659 17.93 -45.12 -37.51
C THR A 659 17.00 -45.44 -38.69
N ARG A 660 15.80 -45.95 -38.38
CA ARG A 660 14.73 -46.18 -39.37
C ARG A 660 14.00 -44.88 -39.74
N ASP A 661 14.08 -43.86 -38.88
CA ASP A 661 13.43 -42.58 -39.12
C ASP A 661 14.25 -41.74 -40.11
N LYS A 662 13.55 -41.04 -41.00
CA LYS A 662 14.20 -40.19 -42.01
C LYS A 662 14.64 -38.87 -41.37
N LEU A 663 15.95 -38.68 -41.23
CA LEU A 663 16.58 -37.44 -40.80
C LEU A 663 16.46 -36.39 -41.90
N ALA A 664 15.92 -35.22 -41.55
CA ALA A 664 15.66 -34.16 -42.51
C ALA A 664 16.94 -33.36 -42.83
N ILE A 665 17.38 -33.37 -44.09
CA ILE A 665 18.60 -32.68 -44.56
C ILE A 665 18.54 -31.16 -44.32
N ASN A 666 17.36 -30.56 -44.32
CA ASN A 666 17.18 -29.14 -43.99
C ASN A 666 17.53 -28.79 -42.52
N LYS A 667 17.68 -29.79 -41.64
CA LYS A 667 18.12 -29.61 -40.24
C LYS A 667 19.64 -29.72 -40.05
N VAL A 668 20.44 -29.99 -41.09
CA VAL A 668 21.92 -30.09 -40.99
C VAL A 668 22.53 -28.83 -40.39
N GLY A 669 22.02 -27.63 -40.73
CA GLY A 669 22.51 -26.37 -40.17
C GLY A 669 22.14 -26.15 -38.70
N GLN A 670 21.06 -26.76 -38.20
CA GLN A 670 20.73 -26.78 -36.77
C GLN A 670 21.61 -27.78 -36.04
N PHE A 671 21.81 -28.96 -36.62
CA PHE A 671 22.69 -30.01 -36.08
C PHE A 671 24.15 -29.56 -36.00
N GLY A 672 24.66 -28.90 -37.05
CA GLY A 672 26.02 -28.35 -37.04
C GLY A 672 26.23 -27.32 -35.92
N ARG A 673 25.20 -26.55 -35.54
CA ARG A 673 25.25 -25.63 -34.39
C ARG A 673 25.19 -26.37 -33.05
N ALA A 674 24.51 -27.51 -32.97
CA ALA A 674 24.53 -28.37 -31.79
C ALA A 674 25.92 -28.99 -31.57
N LEU A 675 26.54 -29.53 -32.63
CA LEU A 675 27.89 -30.11 -32.58
C LEU A 675 28.96 -29.11 -32.11
N GLN A 676 28.84 -27.82 -32.44
CA GLN A 676 29.75 -26.79 -31.94
C GLN A 676 29.70 -26.60 -30.42
N LYS A 677 28.58 -26.95 -29.77
CA LYS A 677 28.42 -26.82 -28.31
C LYS A 677 29.03 -27.97 -27.54
N LEU A 678 29.15 -29.14 -28.18
CA LEU A 678 29.68 -30.36 -27.57
C LEU A 678 31.20 -30.30 -27.34
N ASN A 679 31.85 -29.14 -27.56
CA ASN A 679 33.29 -28.91 -27.40
C ASN A 679 34.16 -29.96 -28.11
N ILE A 680 33.67 -30.51 -29.23
CA ILE A 680 34.40 -31.50 -30.02
C ILE A 680 35.58 -30.80 -30.73
N PRO A 681 36.79 -31.39 -30.75
CA PRO A 681 37.91 -30.87 -31.52
C PRO A 681 37.51 -30.63 -32.98
N CYS A 682 37.62 -29.39 -33.46
CA CYS A 682 37.15 -29.02 -34.79
C CYS A 682 38.17 -28.18 -35.59
N ARG A 683 38.18 -28.37 -36.91
CA ARG A 683 39.04 -27.65 -37.86
C ARG A 683 38.23 -27.10 -39.03
N LYS A 684 38.57 -25.89 -39.49
CA LYS A 684 37.97 -25.30 -40.69
C LYS A 684 38.57 -25.90 -41.97
N SER A 685 37.72 -26.27 -42.93
CA SER A 685 38.08 -26.76 -44.26
C SER A 685 37.27 -26.05 -45.35
N ARG A 686 37.68 -26.18 -46.62
CA ARG A 686 36.93 -25.66 -47.79
C ARG A 686 35.51 -26.25 -47.91
N LYS A 687 35.26 -27.41 -47.29
CA LYS A 687 33.97 -28.12 -47.28
C LYS A 687 33.11 -27.84 -46.03
N GLY A 688 33.55 -26.95 -45.13
CA GLY A 688 32.90 -26.64 -43.86
C GLY A 688 33.73 -27.01 -42.63
N THR A 689 33.11 -26.98 -41.44
CA THR A 689 33.74 -27.40 -40.18
C THR A 689 33.80 -28.92 -40.10
N LEU A 690 35.00 -29.45 -39.85
CA LEU A 690 35.25 -30.87 -39.58
C LEU A 690 35.34 -31.09 -38.07
N TYR A 691 34.75 -32.16 -37.57
CA TYR A 691 34.76 -32.59 -36.17
C TYR A 691 35.50 -33.93 -36.07
N HIS A 692 36.38 -34.07 -35.08
CA HIS A 692 37.18 -35.29 -34.87
C HIS A 692 36.41 -36.26 -33.96
N LEU A 693 36.03 -37.41 -34.51
CA LEU A 693 35.08 -38.33 -33.89
C LEU A 693 35.50 -39.80 -34.06
N MET A 694 35.19 -40.60 -33.05
CA MET A 694 35.28 -42.06 -33.08
C MET A 694 33.88 -42.65 -33.17
N LYS A 695 33.70 -43.70 -33.98
CA LYS A 695 32.46 -44.47 -34.04
C LYS A 695 32.43 -45.45 -32.88
N VAL A 696 31.34 -45.42 -32.11
CA VAL A 696 31.04 -46.42 -31.09
C VAL A 696 30.43 -47.62 -31.81
N GLU A 697 31.02 -48.80 -31.62
CA GLU A 697 30.53 -50.06 -32.22
C GLU A 697 29.16 -50.48 -31.69
#